data_AF-A0A1I2LSZ6-F1
#
_entry.id   AF-A0A1I2LSZ6-F1
#
_cell.length_a   1.000
_cell.length_b   1.000
_cell.length_c   1.000
_cell.angle_alpha   90.00
_cell.angle_beta   90.00
_cell.angle_gamma   90.00
#
_symmetry.space_group_name_H-M   'P 1'
#
loop_
_entity.id
_entity.type
_entity.pdbx_description
1 polymer ?
#
loop_
_entity_poly.entity_id
_entity_poly.type
_entity_poly.pdbx_seq_one_letter_code
_entity_poly.pdbx_strand_id
1 'polypeptide(L)'
;MTHAALLLAVLAMAVADVRGQDVIPQPEKQETGKGFFVLSRNTAFVSNLKRQDAQAFKGMVDALRAQSSAPQTENTVIKLISEHRRGKAWEDVGLQSYRLTVSPDSVVARAPTTTGLFYALQTLGQLADNGRIACTRIADRPRFKYRGLMLDCSRHFWSPAFIKKQIDAMARLKLNRLHLHLVDGGGWRLEIKKYPQLTREGAYRTHSDWDEWIENGRKFCRKDTPGAYGGYYTQKEMRELVAYARAKHIVVIPEIEMPGHSNEVLHAFPELSCTGKGNGFDLCVGNPKTFTFLTDVLKEVMEIFPSEHIHIGGDEATMLYWKKCPKCMGLFRDRHFTDTLQIQSFLIGRIDSFLTARGRKMIGWDEILDSTRLSPSSVVMSWRGERGGIAAAKAGHHTVISPSRYYYLDHFQASPATEPKAIGGFSPLERVYYYDPVPAELRHTPAADRIDGVQGNLWTEYIADERQAEYMLYPRLFAIAESGWGTKTSYDRFVSRLQTILPRMGAEGYNYRAPDSDSLQQKRDQEFTVLQWNIWQEGTLIPGGYDAIVNEIDRLSPDFVTLSEVRNYHGSDFTRRLCQSLKARGKTYYSFRTDDSGLLSRYPLKDSVAVFPLNKDHGSVYKLTAQLGAHEIAVYTAHLDYLDCAYYNVRGYDGFTWKETERPTSVGEVLRLNDLSWRDNAARCFLNEARHDLEAGRMVIFGGDFNEPSHLDWTEATAYLYDHHGMVVPWTVSTLLERNGFTDGYRKVYPDVLSYPGFTYPCHNPAADITKLTWAPKADERERIDFIYYQGDNLFAIDAKLFGTGSSIVRSKAVGDRSADPIILPSGTWPTDHKGVWMKFRIKNK
;
A
#
# COMPACT_ATOMS: atom_id res chain seq x y z
N MET A 1 58.79 38.50 -24.11
CA MET A 1 57.83 38.05 -23.07
C MET A 1 56.96 36.90 -23.59
N THR A 2 57.58 35.78 -23.98
CA THR A 2 56.91 34.69 -24.72
C THR A 2 57.13 33.31 -24.11
N HIS A 3 57.61 33.23 -22.87
CA HIS A 3 57.84 31.97 -22.15
C HIS A 3 56.98 31.80 -20.89
N ALA A 4 56.25 32.84 -20.46
CA ALA A 4 55.41 32.79 -19.25
C ALA A 4 53.95 32.32 -19.52
N ALA A 5 53.45 32.49 -20.74
CA ALA A 5 52.07 32.12 -21.08
C ALA A 5 51.89 30.62 -21.40
N LEU A 6 52.97 29.91 -21.79
CA LEU A 6 52.90 28.47 -22.07
C LEU A 6 53.04 27.60 -20.81
N LEU A 7 53.62 28.13 -19.72
CA LEU A 7 53.71 27.40 -18.45
C LEU A 7 52.41 27.44 -17.64
N LEU A 8 51.55 28.45 -17.83
CA LEU A 8 50.24 28.53 -17.17
C LEU A 8 49.15 27.68 -17.84
N ALA A 9 49.32 27.28 -19.11
CA ALA A 9 48.39 26.37 -19.78
C ALA A 9 48.68 24.88 -19.47
N VAL A 10 49.87 24.55 -18.98
CA VAL A 10 50.24 23.17 -18.58
C VAL A 10 49.96 22.90 -17.09
N LEU A 11 49.80 23.94 -16.27
CA LEU A 11 49.46 23.81 -14.83
C LEU A 11 47.97 23.84 -14.50
N ALA A 12 47.07 23.96 -15.50
CA ALA A 12 45.63 23.82 -15.31
C ALA A 12 45.10 22.37 -15.45
N MET A 13 46.00 21.37 -15.62
CA MET A 13 45.67 19.94 -15.54
C MET A 13 45.98 19.35 -14.16
N ALA A 14 45.45 19.94 -13.09
CA ALA A 14 45.29 19.35 -11.76
C ALA A 14 44.36 20.31 -11.01
N VAL A 15 43.16 19.96 -10.54
CA VAL A 15 42.68 18.73 -9.96
C VAL A 15 41.21 18.65 -10.35
N ALA A 16 40.83 17.78 -11.30
CA ALA A 16 39.44 17.36 -11.35
C ALA A 16 39.20 16.65 -10.01
N ASP A 17 38.38 17.26 -9.15
CA ASP A 17 38.00 16.67 -7.89
C ASP A 17 37.45 15.27 -8.20
N VAL A 18 38.18 14.24 -7.79
CA VAL A 18 37.86 12.84 -8.14
C VAL A 18 36.62 12.50 -7.33
N ARG A 19 35.43 12.88 -7.78
CA ARG A 19 34.20 12.37 -7.16
C ARG A 19 34.20 10.85 -7.38
N GLY A 20 34.01 10.09 -6.30
CA GLY A 20 33.80 8.65 -6.42
C GLY A 20 32.67 8.39 -7.42
N GLN A 21 32.87 7.48 -8.35
CA GLN A 21 31.83 7.09 -9.29
C GLN A 21 30.62 6.54 -8.52
N ASP A 22 29.42 6.83 -9.03
CA ASP A 22 28.16 6.51 -8.39
C ASP A 22 27.88 5.00 -8.40
N VAL A 23 27.36 4.48 -7.28
CA VAL A 23 27.02 3.06 -7.09
C VAL A 23 25.63 2.97 -6.46
N ILE A 24 24.81 2.02 -6.92
CA ILE A 24 23.56 1.62 -6.27
C ILE A 24 23.55 0.09 -6.06
N PRO A 25 23.31 -0.40 -4.83
CA PRO A 25 23.14 0.35 -3.58
C PRO A 25 24.38 1.16 -3.19
N GLN A 26 24.15 2.32 -2.58
CA GLN A 26 25.20 3.15 -1.98
C GLN A 26 26.00 2.33 -0.94
N PRO A 27 27.34 2.36 -0.93
CA PRO A 27 28.11 1.66 0.11
C PRO A 27 27.95 2.29 1.51
N GLU A 28 28.02 1.48 2.57
CA GLU A 28 27.99 1.92 3.98
C GLU A 28 29.08 2.94 4.29
N LYS A 29 30.30 2.70 3.79
CA LYS A 29 31.41 3.65 3.86
C LYS A 29 32.17 3.68 2.54
N GLN A 30 32.38 4.89 2.01
CA GLN A 30 33.19 5.14 0.82
C GLN A 30 34.08 6.37 1.03
N GLU A 31 35.39 6.17 0.91
CA GLU A 31 36.39 7.24 0.99
C GLU A 31 37.02 7.43 -0.39
N THR A 32 36.92 8.64 -0.92
CA THR A 32 37.56 9.03 -2.17
C THR A 32 39.09 9.02 -2.04
N GLY A 33 39.76 8.38 -3.01
CA GLY A 33 41.21 8.46 -3.20
C GLY A 33 41.60 9.37 -4.36
N LYS A 34 42.90 9.67 -4.47
CA LYS A 34 43.46 10.44 -5.59
C LYS A 34 43.82 9.54 -6.76
N GLY A 35 43.48 9.96 -7.98
CA GLY A 35 43.84 9.28 -9.21
C GLY A 35 42.86 8.18 -9.63
N PHE A 36 43.25 7.41 -10.64
CA PHE A 36 42.43 6.36 -11.25
C PHE A 36 43.23 5.07 -11.38
N PHE A 37 42.55 3.95 -11.17
CA PHE A 37 42.97 2.66 -11.67
C PHE A 37 42.52 2.51 -13.12
N VAL A 38 43.40 2.02 -13.99
CA VAL A 38 43.10 1.78 -15.41
C VAL A 38 43.08 0.27 -15.64
N LEU A 39 41.87 -0.28 -15.76
CA LEU A 39 41.65 -1.68 -16.09
C LEU A 39 42.00 -1.91 -17.56
N SER A 40 42.87 -2.87 -17.85
CA SER A 40 43.26 -3.24 -19.21
C SER A 40 43.17 -4.75 -19.41
N ARG A 41 43.30 -5.22 -20.66
CA ARG A 41 43.35 -6.66 -20.97
C ARG A 41 44.54 -7.38 -20.31
N ASN A 42 45.60 -6.66 -19.95
CA ASN A 42 46.82 -7.20 -19.35
C ASN A 42 46.83 -7.10 -17.82
N THR A 43 45.84 -6.46 -17.19
CA THR A 43 45.72 -6.43 -15.73
C THR A 43 45.79 -7.85 -15.17
N ALA A 44 46.67 -8.15 -14.22
CA ALA A 44 46.80 -9.49 -13.65
C ALA A 44 45.62 -9.85 -12.73
N PHE A 45 45.31 -11.15 -12.59
CA PHE A 45 44.33 -11.65 -11.61
C PHE A 45 45.03 -12.56 -10.60
N VAL A 46 44.87 -12.25 -9.32
CA VAL A 46 45.44 -13.03 -8.20
C VAL A 46 44.33 -13.37 -7.22
N SER A 47 44.26 -14.61 -6.75
CA SER A 47 43.30 -15.00 -5.70
C SER A 47 43.82 -16.11 -4.80
N ASN A 48 43.31 -16.17 -3.56
CA ASN A 48 43.48 -17.33 -2.66
C ASN A 48 42.28 -18.29 -2.67
N LEU A 49 41.37 -18.15 -3.65
CA LEU A 49 40.17 -18.97 -3.75
C LEU A 49 40.51 -20.41 -4.17
N LYS A 50 39.64 -21.35 -3.79
CA LYS A 50 39.71 -22.73 -4.30
C LYS A 50 39.55 -22.72 -5.82
N ARG A 51 40.14 -23.71 -6.50
CA ARG A 51 40.24 -23.75 -7.98
C ARG A 51 38.94 -23.44 -8.73
N GLN A 52 37.82 -24.03 -8.30
CA GLN A 52 36.52 -23.83 -8.96
C GLN A 52 36.01 -22.38 -8.79
N ASP A 53 36.05 -21.84 -7.58
CA ASP A 53 35.68 -20.45 -7.30
C ASP A 53 36.63 -19.47 -8.01
N ALA A 54 37.94 -19.75 -7.97
CA ALA A 54 38.95 -18.93 -8.65
C ALA A 54 38.67 -18.80 -10.16
N GLN A 55 38.23 -19.88 -10.82
CA GLN A 55 37.87 -19.85 -12.24
C GLN A 55 36.61 -19.02 -12.51
N ALA A 56 35.57 -19.16 -11.68
CA ALA A 56 34.34 -18.38 -11.82
C ALA A 56 34.59 -16.88 -11.63
N PHE A 57 35.33 -16.51 -10.59
CA PHE A 57 35.69 -15.12 -10.31
C PHE A 57 36.66 -14.53 -11.35
N LYS A 58 37.57 -15.34 -11.88
CA LYS A 58 38.40 -14.93 -13.02
C LYS A 58 37.53 -14.56 -14.23
N GLY A 59 36.49 -15.35 -14.52
CA GLY A 59 35.54 -15.05 -15.60
C GLY A 59 34.83 -13.71 -15.42
N MET A 60 34.43 -13.35 -14.20
CA MET A 60 33.84 -12.04 -13.90
C MET A 60 34.83 -10.89 -14.12
N VAL A 61 36.08 -11.07 -13.70
CA VAL A 61 37.15 -10.09 -13.93
C VAL A 61 37.46 -9.96 -15.43
N ASP A 62 37.49 -11.06 -16.17
CA ASP A 62 37.70 -11.06 -17.62
C ASP A 62 36.57 -10.32 -18.35
N ALA A 63 35.32 -10.45 -17.89
CA ALA A 63 34.20 -9.67 -18.42
C ALA A 63 34.37 -8.17 -18.19
N LEU A 64 34.83 -7.74 -17.01
CA LEU A 64 35.16 -6.34 -16.75
C LEU A 64 36.30 -5.84 -17.66
N ARG A 65 37.34 -6.66 -17.88
CA ARG A 65 38.45 -6.32 -18.80
C ARG A 65 37.97 -6.15 -20.24
N ALA A 66 37.03 -6.98 -20.68
CA ALA A 66 36.49 -6.95 -22.03
C ALA A 66 35.72 -5.65 -22.34
N GLN A 67 35.15 -5.01 -21.31
CA GLN A 67 34.45 -3.73 -21.42
C GLN A 67 35.41 -2.52 -21.47
N SER A 68 36.71 -2.72 -21.21
CA SER A 68 37.68 -1.62 -21.22
C SER A 68 38.18 -1.30 -22.64
N SER A 69 38.18 -0.02 -22.97
CA SER A 69 38.82 0.55 -24.16
C SER A 69 40.18 1.20 -23.87
N ALA A 70 40.68 1.09 -22.63
CA ALA A 70 41.90 1.73 -22.20
C ALA A 70 43.17 1.13 -22.87
N PRO A 71 44.21 1.95 -23.12
CA PRO A 71 45.47 1.47 -23.68
C PRO A 71 46.09 0.37 -22.80
N GLN A 72 46.92 -0.49 -23.39
CA GLN A 72 47.66 -1.51 -22.65
C GLN A 72 48.57 -0.82 -21.62
N THR A 73 48.23 -0.98 -20.33
CA THR A 73 49.06 -0.56 -19.20
C THR A 73 49.80 -1.79 -18.68
N GLU A 74 51.12 -1.69 -18.55
CA GLU A 74 51.91 -2.69 -17.84
C GLU A 74 51.77 -2.49 -16.32
N ASN A 75 51.73 -3.58 -15.55
CA ASN A 75 51.80 -3.62 -14.07
C ASN A 75 50.55 -3.27 -13.25
N THR A 76 49.32 -3.51 -13.73
CA THR A 76 48.10 -3.43 -12.88
C THR A 76 47.63 -4.81 -12.41
N VAL A 77 47.05 -4.92 -11.20
CA VAL A 77 46.56 -6.20 -10.64
C VAL A 77 45.21 -6.09 -9.94
N ILE A 78 44.35 -7.09 -10.12
CA ILE A 78 43.17 -7.33 -9.26
C ILE A 78 43.44 -8.53 -8.37
N LYS A 79 43.32 -8.33 -7.06
CA LYS A 79 43.52 -9.34 -6.03
C LYS A 79 42.23 -9.59 -5.25
N LEU A 80 41.76 -10.83 -5.25
CA LEU A 80 40.61 -11.27 -4.45
C LEU A 80 41.08 -12.16 -3.30
N ILE A 81 40.65 -11.84 -2.08
CA ILE A 81 41.09 -12.53 -0.87
C ILE A 81 39.89 -12.91 -0.02
N SER A 82 39.62 -14.20 0.11
CA SER A 82 38.63 -14.71 1.06
C SER A 82 39.28 -15.06 2.40
N GLU A 83 38.60 -14.76 3.50
CA GLU A 83 38.99 -15.25 4.85
C GLU A 83 38.55 -16.70 5.11
N HIS A 84 37.83 -17.32 4.16
CA HIS A 84 37.31 -18.69 4.24
C HIS A 84 36.46 -18.97 5.49
N ARG A 85 35.68 -17.98 5.96
CA ARG A 85 34.73 -18.19 7.06
C ARG A 85 33.65 -19.18 6.64
N ARG A 86 33.25 -20.06 7.56
CA ARG A 86 32.18 -21.05 7.37
C ARG A 86 30.83 -20.44 7.73
N GLY A 87 29.77 -20.85 7.05
CA GLY A 87 28.39 -20.46 7.34
C GLY A 87 27.54 -20.27 6.08
N LYS A 88 26.24 -20.09 6.27
CA LYS A 88 25.29 -19.80 5.18
C LYS A 88 25.28 -18.29 4.97
N ALA A 89 26.09 -17.80 4.03
CA ALA A 89 26.23 -16.36 3.79
C ALA A 89 24.89 -15.66 3.51
N TRP A 90 23.92 -16.34 2.90
CA TRP A 90 22.59 -15.79 2.63
C TRP A 90 21.73 -15.56 3.88
N GLU A 91 22.08 -16.13 5.05
CA GLU A 91 21.41 -15.90 6.34
C GLU A 91 22.17 -14.94 7.27
N ASP A 92 23.38 -14.51 6.91
CA ASP A 92 24.25 -13.74 7.79
C ASP A 92 24.83 -12.53 7.04
N VAL A 93 24.47 -11.32 7.47
CA VAL A 93 24.92 -10.07 6.84
C VAL A 93 26.41 -9.82 7.02
N GLY A 94 27.02 -10.30 8.11
CA GLY A 94 28.45 -10.22 8.37
C GLY A 94 29.25 -11.08 7.38
N LEU A 95 28.76 -12.27 7.04
CA LEU A 95 29.37 -13.14 6.02
C LEU A 95 29.25 -12.58 4.60
N GLN A 96 28.37 -11.60 4.37
CA GLN A 96 28.18 -10.89 3.10
C GLN A 96 29.02 -9.62 2.97
N SER A 97 29.68 -9.18 4.05
CA SER A 97 30.48 -7.95 4.06
C SER A 97 31.72 -8.03 3.14
N TYR A 98 32.21 -6.89 2.71
CA TYR A 98 33.46 -6.80 1.96
C TYR A 98 34.20 -5.49 2.21
N ARG A 99 35.49 -5.50 1.90
CA ARG A 99 36.34 -4.32 1.77
C ARG A 99 36.94 -4.28 0.38
N LEU A 100 36.82 -3.15 -0.30
CA LEU A 100 37.37 -2.90 -1.62
C LEU A 100 38.32 -1.71 -1.55
N THR A 101 39.56 -1.87 -2.00
CA THR A 101 40.53 -0.78 -2.11
C THR A 101 41.00 -0.69 -3.55
N VAL A 102 40.78 0.46 -4.18
CA VAL A 102 41.24 0.80 -5.52
C VAL A 102 42.35 1.83 -5.39
N SER A 103 43.54 1.46 -5.85
CA SER A 103 44.73 2.32 -5.96
C SER A 103 45.16 2.36 -7.43
N PRO A 104 46.06 3.27 -7.86
CA PRO A 104 46.42 3.40 -9.28
C PRO A 104 46.97 2.12 -9.94
N ASP A 105 47.64 1.27 -9.16
CA ASP A 105 48.30 0.04 -9.62
C ASP A 105 47.53 -1.25 -9.25
N SER A 106 46.55 -1.17 -8.33
CA SER A 106 45.94 -2.36 -7.76
C SER A 106 44.50 -2.17 -7.30
N VAL A 107 43.71 -3.23 -7.49
CA VAL A 107 42.40 -3.40 -6.86
C VAL A 107 42.48 -4.59 -5.91
N VAL A 108 42.15 -4.37 -4.63
CA VAL A 108 42.15 -5.43 -3.61
C VAL A 108 40.75 -5.55 -3.01
N ALA A 109 40.11 -6.69 -3.22
CA ALA A 109 38.87 -7.05 -2.54
C ALA A 109 39.12 -8.13 -1.47
N ARG A 110 38.67 -7.87 -0.24
CA ARG A 110 38.75 -8.79 0.90
C ARG A 110 37.35 -9.04 1.45
N ALA A 111 36.99 -10.29 1.72
CA ALA A 111 35.70 -10.60 2.32
C ALA A 111 35.72 -11.91 3.14
N PRO A 112 34.79 -12.09 4.10
CA PRO A 112 34.67 -13.33 4.87
C PRO A 112 34.38 -14.56 4.01
N THR A 113 33.56 -14.40 2.97
CA THR A 113 33.11 -15.46 2.07
C THR A 113 33.19 -15.03 0.59
N THR A 114 32.98 -15.97 -0.33
CA THR A 114 32.87 -15.65 -1.77
C THR A 114 31.69 -14.74 -2.08
N THR A 115 30.61 -14.75 -1.30
CA THR A 115 29.48 -13.83 -1.48
C THR A 115 29.87 -12.37 -1.30
N GLY A 116 30.69 -12.05 -0.29
CA GLY A 116 31.18 -10.68 -0.13
C GLY A 116 32.13 -10.27 -1.27
N LEU A 117 32.99 -11.19 -1.74
CA LEU A 117 33.81 -10.92 -2.94
C LEU A 117 32.97 -10.70 -4.18
N PHE A 118 31.87 -11.43 -4.33
CA PHE A 118 30.94 -11.25 -5.44
C PHE A 118 30.34 -9.84 -5.39
N TYR A 119 29.84 -9.40 -4.24
CA TYR A 119 29.33 -8.02 -4.08
C TYR A 119 30.40 -6.96 -4.29
N ALA A 120 31.66 -7.21 -3.89
CA ALA A 120 32.78 -6.33 -4.18
C ALA A 120 32.99 -6.15 -5.70
N LEU A 121 32.87 -7.24 -6.47
CA LEU A 121 32.97 -7.18 -7.93
C LEU A 121 31.75 -6.50 -8.58
N GLN A 122 30.54 -6.66 -8.02
CA GLN A 122 29.36 -5.91 -8.49
C GLN A 122 29.58 -4.39 -8.29
N THR A 123 30.10 -3.98 -7.14
CA THR A 123 30.49 -2.58 -6.89
C THR A 123 31.58 -2.11 -7.84
N LEU A 124 32.63 -2.91 -8.05
CA LEU A 124 33.71 -2.58 -8.97
C LEU A 124 33.22 -2.39 -10.40
N GLY A 125 32.29 -3.23 -10.87
CA GLY A 125 31.69 -3.12 -12.19
C GLY A 125 30.83 -1.87 -12.38
N GLN A 126 30.15 -1.40 -11.32
CA GLN A 126 29.42 -0.12 -11.38
C GLN A 126 30.35 1.08 -11.38
N LEU A 127 31.45 1.01 -10.61
CA LEU A 127 32.47 2.05 -10.62
C LEU A 127 33.18 2.14 -11.97
N ALA A 128 33.40 1.02 -12.67
CA ALA A 128 34.10 1.03 -13.95
C ALA A 128 33.37 1.89 -15.00
N ASP A 129 34.09 2.88 -15.55
CA ASP A 129 33.63 3.71 -16.66
C ASP A 129 34.66 3.66 -17.78
N ASN A 130 34.36 2.92 -18.86
CA ASN A 130 35.29 2.66 -19.96
C ASN A 130 36.68 2.17 -19.49
N GLY A 131 36.70 1.33 -18.44
CA GLY A 131 37.93 0.80 -17.83
C GLY A 131 38.65 1.75 -16.86
N ARG A 132 38.15 2.97 -16.64
CA ARG A 132 38.68 3.89 -15.63
C ARG A 132 37.86 3.78 -14.34
N ILE A 133 38.54 3.57 -13.23
CA ILE A 133 37.93 3.45 -11.90
C ILE A 133 38.59 4.47 -10.97
N ALA A 134 37.82 5.35 -10.36
CA ALA A 134 38.33 6.30 -9.37
C ALA A 134 38.94 5.54 -8.19
N CYS A 135 40.12 5.97 -7.72
CA CYS A 135 40.72 5.39 -6.52
C CYS A 135 39.77 5.61 -5.33
N THR A 136 39.54 4.57 -4.55
CA THR A 136 38.52 4.59 -3.48
C THR A 136 38.80 3.49 -2.45
N ARG A 137 38.33 3.71 -1.22
CA ARG A 137 38.28 2.68 -0.18
C ARG A 137 36.84 2.51 0.27
N ILE A 138 36.32 1.30 0.12
CA ILE A 138 34.95 0.94 0.45
C ILE A 138 34.99 -0.15 1.53
N ALA A 139 34.18 0.04 2.57
CA ALA A 139 33.84 -0.98 3.55
C ALA A 139 32.32 -1.06 3.61
N ASP A 140 31.77 -2.26 3.41
CA ASP A 140 30.36 -2.36 3.06
C ASP A 140 29.75 -3.70 3.49
N ARG A 141 28.48 -3.66 3.88
CA ARG A 141 27.65 -4.82 4.27
C ARG A 141 26.17 -4.46 4.14
N PRO A 142 25.29 -5.44 3.86
CA PRO A 142 23.86 -5.20 3.83
C PRO A 142 23.26 -5.04 5.24
N ARG A 143 22.18 -4.27 5.36
CA ARG A 143 21.32 -4.18 6.55
C ARG A 143 20.53 -5.47 6.78
N PHE A 144 19.95 -6.03 5.72
CA PHE A 144 19.07 -7.20 5.81
C PHE A 144 19.64 -8.42 5.10
N LYS A 145 19.39 -9.61 5.65
CA LYS A 145 19.81 -10.88 5.04
C LYS A 145 18.92 -11.30 3.87
N TYR A 146 17.65 -10.87 3.85
CA TYR A 146 16.69 -11.11 2.78
C TYR A 146 16.50 -9.86 1.92
N ARG A 147 16.82 -9.92 0.62
CA ARG A 147 16.62 -8.82 -0.33
C ARG A 147 16.06 -9.38 -1.62
N GLY A 148 14.74 -9.29 -1.76
CA GLY A 148 13.99 -10.07 -2.73
C GLY A 148 13.38 -9.30 -3.90
N LEU A 149 13.18 -10.04 -4.99
CA LEU A 149 12.26 -9.70 -6.08
C LEU A 149 11.35 -10.91 -6.30
N MET A 150 10.04 -10.69 -6.32
CA MET A 150 9.07 -11.66 -6.83
C MET A 150 8.72 -11.36 -8.29
N LEU A 151 8.66 -12.42 -9.09
CA LEU A 151 8.12 -12.39 -10.45
C LEU A 151 6.96 -13.38 -10.54
N ASP A 152 5.77 -12.85 -10.80
CA ASP A 152 4.59 -13.63 -11.16
C ASP A 152 4.75 -14.23 -12.55
N CYS A 153 4.87 -15.55 -12.60
CA CYS A 153 4.93 -16.31 -13.85
C CYS A 153 3.56 -16.91 -14.22
N SER A 154 2.58 -16.85 -13.31
CA SER A 154 1.27 -17.44 -13.52
C SER A 154 0.40 -16.58 -14.43
N ARG A 155 0.23 -15.28 -14.16
CA ARG A 155 -0.64 -14.44 -15.01
C ARG A 155 -0.06 -14.31 -16.43
N HIS A 156 1.27 -14.15 -16.56
CA HIS A 156 1.99 -14.25 -17.83
C HIS A 156 3.24 -15.13 -17.74
N PHE A 157 3.47 -15.95 -18.77
CA PHE A 157 4.65 -16.81 -18.85
C PHE A 157 5.88 -16.06 -19.36
N TRP A 158 7.00 -16.19 -18.65
CA TRP A 158 8.26 -15.54 -19.00
C TRP A 158 9.28 -16.52 -19.58
N SER A 159 10.05 -16.11 -20.58
CA SER A 159 11.10 -16.98 -21.12
C SER A 159 12.21 -17.24 -20.09
N PRO A 160 12.86 -18.43 -20.10
CA PRO A 160 14.03 -18.67 -19.25
C PRO A 160 15.18 -17.67 -19.49
N ALA A 161 15.29 -17.11 -20.70
CA ALA A 161 16.27 -16.08 -21.04
C ALA A 161 15.96 -14.77 -20.31
N PHE A 162 14.70 -14.35 -20.27
CA PHE A 162 14.27 -13.17 -19.55
C PHE A 162 14.51 -13.27 -18.05
N ILE A 163 14.16 -14.40 -17.43
CA ILE A 163 14.38 -14.57 -16.00
C ILE A 163 15.89 -14.56 -15.68
N LYS A 164 16.75 -15.14 -16.54
CA LYS A 164 18.21 -15.04 -16.41
C LYS A 164 18.69 -13.59 -16.52
N LYS A 165 18.11 -12.79 -17.42
CA LYS A 165 18.37 -11.35 -17.54
C LYS A 165 18.00 -10.60 -16.24
N GLN A 166 16.85 -10.91 -15.64
CA GLN A 166 16.47 -10.30 -14.36
C GLN A 166 17.38 -10.75 -13.20
N ILE A 167 17.85 -12.01 -13.19
CA ILE A 167 18.87 -12.48 -12.24
C ILE A 167 20.16 -11.67 -12.35
N ASP A 168 20.59 -11.30 -13.57
CA ASP A 168 21.79 -10.47 -13.77
C ASP A 168 21.60 -9.04 -13.23
N ALA A 169 20.42 -8.43 -13.42
CA ALA A 169 20.09 -7.15 -12.81
C ALA A 169 20.01 -7.23 -11.27
N MET A 170 19.39 -8.27 -10.73
CA MET A 170 19.35 -8.52 -9.29
C MET A 170 20.76 -8.64 -8.70
N ALA A 171 21.66 -9.34 -9.40
CA ALA A 171 23.04 -9.49 -8.98
C ALA A 171 23.76 -8.14 -8.93
N ARG A 172 23.61 -7.30 -9.96
CA ARG A 172 24.12 -5.91 -9.99
C ARG A 172 23.65 -5.10 -8.79
N LEU A 173 22.37 -5.25 -8.44
CA LEU A 173 21.71 -4.57 -7.32
C LEU A 173 21.96 -5.24 -5.95
N LYS A 174 22.75 -6.31 -5.91
CA LYS A 174 23.04 -7.09 -4.69
C LYS A 174 21.78 -7.67 -4.00
N LEU A 175 20.70 -7.85 -4.76
CA LEU A 175 19.53 -8.64 -4.35
C LEU A 175 19.92 -10.13 -4.32
N ASN A 176 19.30 -10.90 -3.43
CA ASN A 176 19.75 -12.28 -3.15
C ASN A 176 18.62 -13.31 -3.02
N ARG A 177 17.36 -12.92 -3.26
CA ARG A 177 16.20 -13.81 -3.30
C ARG A 177 15.38 -13.54 -4.56
N LEU A 178 15.28 -14.55 -5.42
CA LEU A 178 14.31 -14.54 -6.51
C LEU A 178 13.13 -15.41 -6.08
N HIS A 179 12.01 -14.77 -5.82
CA HIS A 179 10.75 -15.43 -5.53
C HIS A 179 10.01 -15.67 -6.85
N LEU A 180 9.80 -16.92 -7.24
CA LEU A 180 9.06 -17.26 -8.45
C LEU A 180 7.65 -17.69 -8.06
N HIS A 181 6.68 -16.83 -8.35
CA HIS A 181 5.26 -17.14 -8.21
C HIS A 181 4.82 -17.98 -9.42
N LEU A 182 4.93 -19.30 -9.29
CA LEU A 182 4.91 -20.25 -10.42
C LEU A 182 3.50 -20.72 -10.80
N VAL A 183 2.51 -20.57 -9.91
CA VAL A 183 1.17 -21.12 -10.07
C VAL A 183 0.17 -20.17 -9.42
N ASP A 184 -0.97 -19.99 -10.07
CA ASP A 184 -2.14 -19.19 -9.66
C ASP A 184 -3.26 -19.52 -10.67
N GLY A 185 -4.45 -18.96 -10.47
CA GLY A 185 -5.59 -19.10 -11.36
C GLY A 185 -5.30 -18.65 -12.80
N GLY A 186 -4.26 -17.86 -13.06
CA GLY A 186 -3.83 -17.49 -14.41
C GLY A 186 -3.15 -18.61 -15.22
N GLY A 187 -2.61 -19.64 -14.53
CA GLY A 187 -2.07 -20.86 -15.11
C GLY A 187 -0.93 -21.51 -14.32
N TRP A 188 -0.70 -22.79 -14.62
CA TRP A 188 0.30 -23.63 -13.95
C TRP A 188 1.60 -23.70 -14.76
N ARG A 189 2.73 -23.27 -14.17
CA ARG A 189 3.97 -23.05 -14.93
C ARG A 189 5.10 -24.02 -14.66
N LEU A 190 4.95 -25.02 -13.80
CA LEU A 190 6.05 -25.95 -13.46
C LEU A 190 5.72 -27.39 -13.85
N GLU A 191 6.61 -28.07 -14.56
CA GLU A 191 6.45 -29.50 -14.82
C GLU A 191 6.50 -30.35 -13.53
N ILE A 192 5.38 -31.01 -13.21
CA ILE A 192 5.30 -32.05 -12.19
C ILE A 192 5.07 -33.38 -12.88
N LYS A 193 6.08 -34.27 -12.87
CA LYS A 193 6.05 -35.51 -13.65
C LYS A 193 4.95 -36.46 -13.21
N LYS A 194 4.62 -36.46 -11.91
CA LYS A 194 3.51 -37.25 -11.37
C LYS A 194 2.14 -36.74 -11.81
N TYR A 195 2.02 -35.45 -12.15
CA TYR A 195 0.77 -34.81 -12.54
C TYR A 195 0.92 -34.03 -13.86
N PRO A 196 1.18 -34.73 -14.99
CA PRO A 196 1.41 -34.08 -16.28
C PRO A 196 0.19 -33.28 -16.78
N GLN A 197 -1.01 -33.55 -16.25
CA GLN A 197 -2.22 -32.81 -16.57
C GLN A 197 -2.13 -31.33 -16.14
N LEU A 198 -1.34 -30.99 -15.11
CA LEU A 198 -1.18 -29.61 -14.65
C LEU A 198 -0.65 -28.71 -15.77
N THR A 199 0.39 -29.17 -16.49
CA THR A 199 0.93 -28.42 -17.62
C THR A 199 0.19 -28.68 -18.92
N ARG A 200 -0.40 -29.87 -19.10
CA ARG A 200 -1.17 -30.18 -20.32
C ARG A 200 -2.45 -29.36 -20.44
N GLU A 201 -3.17 -29.17 -19.34
CA GLU A 201 -4.50 -28.55 -19.33
C GLU A 201 -4.48 -27.17 -18.63
N GLY A 202 -3.55 -26.91 -17.70
CA GLY A 202 -3.51 -25.64 -16.92
C GLY A 202 -2.45 -24.62 -17.35
N ALA A 203 -1.55 -24.95 -18.30
CA ALA A 203 -0.48 -24.03 -18.72
C ALA A 203 -0.87 -23.09 -19.88
N TYR A 204 -2.01 -23.29 -20.52
CA TYR A 204 -2.43 -22.49 -21.67
C TYR A 204 -3.89 -22.05 -21.51
N ARG A 205 -4.18 -20.83 -21.99
CA ARG A 205 -5.50 -20.22 -21.95
C ARG A 205 -5.87 -19.55 -23.26
N THR A 206 -7.16 -19.24 -23.42
CA THR A 206 -7.71 -18.77 -24.71
C THR A 206 -7.36 -17.33 -25.08
N HIS A 207 -7.02 -16.48 -24.10
CA HIS A 207 -6.70 -15.07 -24.32
C HIS A 207 -5.47 -14.66 -23.51
N SER A 208 -4.62 -13.83 -24.10
CA SER A 208 -3.49 -13.24 -23.38
C SER A 208 -3.95 -12.13 -22.44
N ASP A 209 -4.82 -11.23 -22.93
CA ASP A 209 -5.39 -10.14 -22.14
C ASP A 209 -6.23 -10.70 -20.98
N TRP A 210 -5.99 -10.13 -19.79
CA TRP A 210 -6.55 -10.63 -18.55
C TRP A 210 -8.06 -10.37 -18.43
N ASP A 211 -8.52 -9.19 -18.86
CA ASP A 211 -9.94 -8.83 -18.79
C ASP A 211 -10.72 -9.63 -19.82
N GLU A 212 -10.23 -9.70 -21.06
CA GLU A 212 -10.85 -10.53 -22.10
C GLU A 212 -10.94 -12.00 -21.65
N TRP A 213 -9.89 -12.53 -21.02
CA TRP A 213 -9.91 -13.90 -20.51
C TRP A 213 -10.97 -14.10 -19.41
N ILE A 214 -11.10 -13.14 -18.50
CA ILE A 214 -12.11 -13.15 -17.43
C ILE A 214 -13.54 -13.07 -18.01
N GLU A 215 -13.78 -12.10 -18.89
CA GLU A 215 -15.08 -11.85 -19.54
C GLU A 215 -15.53 -13.04 -20.39
N ASN A 216 -14.57 -13.79 -20.94
CA ASN A 216 -14.83 -15.01 -21.71
C ASN A 216 -14.85 -16.29 -20.86
N GLY A 217 -15.01 -16.15 -19.54
CA GLY A 217 -15.28 -17.26 -18.63
C GLY A 217 -14.04 -18.02 -18.17
N ARG A 218 -12.86 -17.39 -18.17
CA ARG A 218 -11.59 -17.96 -17.66
C ARG A 218 -11.24 -19.32 -18.27
N LYS A 219 -11.39 -19.45 -19.58
CA LYS A 219 -11.21 -20.72 -20.30
C LYS A 219 -9.74 -21.07 -20.46
N PHE A 220 -9.34 -22.23 -19.96
CA PHE A 220 -8.09 -22.88 -20.32
C PHE A 220 -8.23 -23.66 -21.64
N CYS A 221 -7.11 -23.91 -22.30
CA CYS A 221 -7.07 -24.68 -23.54
C CYS A 221 -5.76 -25.47 -23.64
N ARG A 222 -5.67 -26.36 -24.64
CA ARG A 222 -4.42 -27.08 -24.92
C ARG A 222 -3.48 -26.24 -25.77
N LYS A 223 -2.18 -26.50 -25.62
CA LYS A 223 -1.09 -25.83 -26.36
C LYS A 223 -1.31 -25.74 -27.88
N ASP A 224 -1.91 -26.76 -28.47
CA ASP A 224 -2.17 -26.89 -29.90
C ASP A 224 -3.46 -26.19 -30.38
N THR A 225 -4.23 -25.59 -29.47
CA THR A 225 -5.41 -24.80 -29.82
C THR A 225 -4.98 -23.52 -30.54
N PRO A 226 -5.59 -23.15 -31.69
CA PRO A 226 -5.31 -21.87 -32.34
C PRO A 226 -5.50 -20.69 -31.37
N GLY A 227 -4.48 -19.84 -31.24
CA GLY A 227 -4.50 -18.71 -30.31
C GLY A 227 -4.19 -19.07 -28.85
N ALA A 228 -3.79 -20.30 -28.53
CA ALA A 228 -3.39 -20.68 -27.18
C ALA A 228 -2.26 -19.79 -26.65
N TYR A 229 -2.52 -19.13 -25.52
CA TYR A 229 -1.57 -18.28 -24.84
C TYR A 229 -1.07 -18.95 -23.55
N GLY A 230 0.25 -19.02 -23.36
CA GLY A 230 0.85 -19.53 -22.14
C GLY A 230 2.16 -20.28 -22.36
N GLY A 231 2.49 -21.13 -21.39
CA GLY A 231 3.75 -21.85 -21.32
C GLY A 231 4.01 -22.40 -19.92
N TYR A 232 5.01 -23.26 -19.83
CA TYR A 232 5.50 -23.82 -18.56
C TYR A 232 7.00 -24.14 -18.68
N TYR A 233 7.67 -24.21 -17.53
CA TYR A 233 9.06 -24.60 -17.37
C TYR A 233 9.14 -26.11 -17.15
N THR A 234 9.96 -26.79 -17.95
CA THR A 234 10.37 -28.15 -17.64
C THR A 234 11.21 -28.17 -16.37
N GLN A 235 11.28 -29.31 -15.68
CA GLN A 235 12.16 -29.42 -14.52
C GLN A 235 13.64 -29.24 -14.89
N LYS A 236 14.02 -29.52 -16.14
CA LYS A 236 15.39 -29.30 -16.63
C LYS A 236 15.69 -27.81 -16.71
N GLU A 237 14.84 -27.04 -17.38
CA GLU A 237 15.01 -25.58 -17.50
C GLU A 237 15.02 -24.92 -16.12
N MET A 238 14.17 -25.37 -15.20
CA MET A 238 14.13 -24.81 -13.85
C MET A 238 15.39 -25.15 -13.04
N ARG A 239 15.94 -26.38 -13.15
CA ARG A 239 17.23 -26.72 -12.52
C ARG A 239 18.39 -25.90 -13.10
N GLU A 240 18.39 -25.65 -14.42
CA GLU A 240 19.38 -24.79 -15.07
C GLU A 240 19.27 -23.33 -14.59
N LEU A 241 18.05 -22.83 -14.42
CA LEU A 241 17.79 -21.47 -13.90
C LEU A 241 18.23 -21.31 -12.45
N VAL A 242 17.91 -22.29 -11.60
CA VAL A 242 18.36 -22.36 -10.21
C VAL A 242 19.90 -22.39 -10.14
N ALA A 243 20.56 -23.17 -11.00
CA ALA A 243 22.01 -23.21 -11.06
C ALA A 243 22.61 -21.87 -11.51
N TYR A 244 21.98 -21.20 -12.48
CA TYR A 244 22.37 -19.86 -12.94
C TYR A 244 22.26 -18.82 -11.82
N ALA A 245 21.12 -18.77 -11.12
CA ALA A 245 20.92 -17.89 -9.97
C ALA A 245 21.95 -18.15 -8.85
N ARG A 246 22.24 -19.42 -8.56
CA ARG A 246 23.24 -19.79 -7.55
C ARG A 246 24.63 -19.28 -7.88
N ALA A 247 25.03 -19.33 -9.16
CA ALA A 247 26.32 -18.78 -9.61
C ALA A 247 26.40 -17.24 -9.45
N LYS A 248 25.26 -16.58 -9.27
CA LYS A 248 25.11 -15.14 -8.99
C LYS A 248 24.77 -14.86 -7.52
N HIS A 249 24.97 -15.83 -6.64
CA HIS A 249 24.68 -15.73 -5.20
C HIS A 249 23.21 -15.37 -4.88
N ILE A 250 22.28 -15.76 -5.76
CA ILE A 250 20.83 -15.60 -5.60
C ILE A 250 20.20 -16.95 -5.29
N VAL A 251 19.35 -16.99 -4.27
CA VAL A 251 18.53 -18.16 -3.94
C VAL A 251 17.17 -18.02 -4.62
N VAL A 252 16.75 -19.05 -5.35
CA VAL A 252 15.42 -19.12 -5.97
C VAL A 252 14.45 -19.80 -5.01
N ILE A 253 13.40 -19.07 -4.62
CA ILE A 253 12.30 -19.56 -3.77
C ILE A 253 11.11 -19.84 -4.68
N PRO A 254 10.65 -21.10 -4.79
CA PRO A 254 9.43 -21.41 -5.52
C PRO A 254 8.20 -21.10 -4.65
N GLU A 255 7.16 -20.58 -5.29
CA GLU A 255 5.80 -20.53 -4.74
C GLU A 255 4.92 -21.58 -5.39
N ILE A 256 4.21 -22.33 -4.56
CA ILE A 256 3.08 -23.17 -4.97
C ILE A 256 1.87 -22.69 -4.18
N GLU A 257 1.06 -21.83 -4.82
CA GLU A 257 -0.10 -21.18 -4.22
C GLU A 257 -1.13 -22.19 -3.70
N MET A 258 -1.61 -21.99 -2.47
CA MET A 258 -2.63 -22.84 -1.84
C MET A 258 -3.23 -22.19 -0.58
N PRO A 259 -4.51 -22.49 -0.22
CA PRO A 259 -5.48 -23.26 -0.98
C PRO A 259 -6.28 -22.41 -1.98
N GLY A 260 -6.15 -21.08 -1.94
CA GLY A 260 -6.80 -20.16 -2.86
C GLY A 260 -6.20 -20.22 -4.27
N HIS A 261 -6.67 -19.34 -5.16
CA HIS A 261 -6.05 -19.10 -6.47
C HIS A 261 -5.73 -20.36 -7.29
N SER A 262 -6.59 -21.38 -7.24
CA SER A 262 -6.29 -22.73 -7.76
C SER A 262 -7.12 -23.11 -9.00
N ASN A 263 -7.64 -22.15 -9.78
CA ASN A 263 -8.51 -22.43 -10.93
C ASN A 263 -7.88 -23.37 -11.96
N GLU A 264 -6.59 -23.21 -12.21
CA GLU A 264 -5.76 -24.03 -13.08
C GLU A 264 -5.63 -25.47 -12.59
N VAL A 265 -5.51 -25.67 -11.27
CA VAL A 265 -5.51 -27.01 -10.66
C VAL A 265 -6.90 -27.62 -10.74
N LEU A 266 -7.94 -26.85 -10.42
CA LEU A 266 -9.33 -27.30 -10.44
C LEU A 266 -9.84 -27.61 -11.87
N HIS A 267 -9.26 -26.96 -12.88
CA HIS A 267 -9.51 -27.30 -14.28
C HIS A 267 -8.91 -28.67 -14.63
N ALA A 268 -7.64 -28.92 -14.25
CA ALA A 268 -6.95 -30.17 -14.53
C ALA A 268 -7.47 -31.35 -13.67
N PHE A 269 -7.89 -31.08 -12.43
CA PHE A 269 -8.37 -32.06 -11.45
C PHE A 269 -9.67 -31.59 -10.77
N PRO A 270 -10.81 -31.65 -11.48
CA PRO A 270 -12.11 -31.19 -10.97
C PRO A 270 -12.51 -31.80 -9.62
N GLU A 271 -12.06 -33.02 -9.32
CA GLU A 271 -12.33 -33.74 -8.08
C GLU A 271 -11.68 -33.12 -6.83
N LEU A 272 -10.71 -32.21 -7.01
CA LEU A 272 -10.08 -31.46 -5.93
C LEU A 272 -10.91 -30.25 -5.51
N SER A 273 -11.95 -29.87 -6.26
CA SER A 273 -12.88 -28.81 -5.84
C SER A 273 -13.92 -29.35 -4.84
N CYS A 274 -14.55 -28.44 -4.09
CA CYS A 274 -15.59 -28.81 -3.13
C CYS A 274 -16.83 -29.43 -3.80
N THR A 275 -17.09 -29.05 -5.06
CA THR A 275 -18.20 -29.57 -5.86
C THR A 275 -17.84 -30.84 -6.62
N GLY A 276 -16.55 -31.17 -6.72
CA GLY A 276 -16.03 -32.24 -7.58
C GLY A 276 -16.17 -31.95 -9.07
N LYS A 277 -16.48 -30.70 -9.45
CA LYS A 277 -16.73 -30.26 -10.83
C LYS A 277 -15.75 -29.18 -11.31
N GLY A 278 -14.70 -28.89 -10.53
CA GLY A 278 -13.72 -27.86 -10.89
C GLY A 278 -14.20 -26.40 -10.70
N ASN A 279 -15.37 -26.19 -10.08
CA ASN A 279 -15.86 -24.85 -9.79
C ASN A 279 -15.15 -24.22 -8.58
N GLY A 280 -15.02 -22.90 -8.60
CA GLY A 280 -14.47 -22.09 -7.51
C GLY A 280 -13.00 -21.72 -7.71
N PHE A 281 -12.43 -21.11 -6.67
CA PHE A 281 -11.04 -20.64 -6.63
C PHE A 281 -10.21 -21.41 -5.60
N ASP A 282 -10.86 -22.13 -4.67
CA ASP A 282 -10.19 -22.79 -3.55
C ASP A 282 -10.19 -24.32 -3.68
N LEU A 283 -9.07 -24.94 -3.33
CA LEU A 283 -8.98 -26.38 -3.13
C LEU A 283 -9.91 -26.86 -2.00
N CYS A 284 -10.50 -28.05 -2.15
CA CYS A 284 -11.32 -28.66 -1.10
C CYS A 284 -10.44 -29.22 0.01
N VAL A 285 -10.22 -28.45 1.07
CA VAL A 285 -9.38 -28.87 2.21
C VAL A 285 -9.90 -30.14 2.90
N GLY A 286 -11.23 -30.29 3.01
CA GLY A 286 -11.86 -31.48 3.58
C GLY A 286 -11.70 -32.74 2.74
N ASN A 287 -11.26 -32.63 1.47
CA ASN A 287 -10.97 -33.79 0.64
C ASN A 287 -9.56 -34.32 0.96
N PRO A 288 -9.41 -35.57 1.45
CA PRO A 288 -8.10 -36.13 1.77
C PRO A 288 -7.13 -36.14 0.57
N LYS A 289 -7.65 -36.22 -0.66
CA LYS A 289 -6.84 -36.18 -1.89
C LYS A 289 -6.09 -34.85 -2.07
N THR A 290 -6.63 -33.74 -1.56
CA THR A 290 -6.00 -32.42 -1.66
C THR A 290 -4.64 -32.40 -0.98
N PHE A 291 -4.54 -32.93 0.24
CA PHE A 291 -3.26 -32.99 0.94
C PHE A 291 -2.26 -33.93 0.25
N THR A 292 -2.73 -35.08 -0.25
CA THR A 292 -1.88 -36.01 -1.00
C THR A 292 -1.33 -35.35 -2.27
N PHE A 293 -2.20 -34.68 -3.04
CA PHE A 293 -1.81 -33.93 -4.23
C PHE A 293 -0.74 -32.87 -3.92
N LEU A 294 -1.01 -31.98 -2.96
CA LEU A 294 -0.09 -30.91 -2.59
C LEU A 294 1.25 -31.46 -2.10
N THR A 295 1.25 -32.47 -1.25
CA THR A 295 2.51 -33.06 -0.75
C THR A 295 3.27 -33.84 -1.82
N ASP A 296 2.60 -34.39 -2.82
CA ASP A 296 3.25 -35.04 -3.95
C ASP A 296 3.88 -34.02 -4.91
N VAL A 297 3.20 -32.90 -5.20
CA VAL A 297 3.77 -31.76 -5.91
C VAL A 297 5.01 -31.23 -5.18
N LEU A 298 4.88 -30.96 -3.88
CA LEU A 298 5.96 -30.39 -3.08
C LEU A 298 7.21 -31.29 -3.01
N LYS A 299 7.07 -32.62 -3.10
CA LYS A 299 8.23 -33.53 -3.21
C LYS A 299 9.06 -33.22 -4.44
N GLU A 300 8.44 -33.13 -5.61
CA GLU A 300 9.15 -32.81 -6.85
C GLU A 300 9.70 -31.38 -6.84
N VAL A 301 8.97 -30.41 -6.29
CA VAL A 301 9.46 -29.03 -6.10
C VAL A 301 10.73 -29.02 -5.26
N MET A 302 10.77 -29.73 -4.13
CA MET A 302 11.97 -29.82 -3.28
C MET A 302 13.17 -30.50 -3.95
N GLU A 303 12.96 -31.31 -4.99
CA GLU A 303 14.05 -31.91 -5.79
C GLU A 303 14.62 -30.94 -6.85
N ILE A 304 13.82 -29.97 -7.28
CA ILE A 304 14.21 -28.94 -8.26
C ILE A 304 14.89 -27.77 -7.54
N PHE A 305 14.32 -27.34 -6.41
CA PHE A 305 14.74 -26.14 -5.70
C PHE A 305 15.52 -26.50 -4.42
N PRO A 306 16.82 -26.14 -4.33
CA PRO A 306 17.63 -26.39 -3.15
C PRO A 306 17.33 -25.42 -2.01
N SER A 307 16.55 -24.34 -2.23
CA SER A 307 16.17 -23.37 -1.20
C SER A 307 15.57 -24.04 0.02
N GLU A 308 16.00 -23.63 1.21
CA GLU A 308 15.35 -24.07 2.46
C GLU A 308 13.93 -23.53 2.56
N HIS A 309 13.66 -22.39 1.93
CA HIS A 309 12.35 -21.76 1.90
C HIS A 309 11.51 -22.25 0.72
N ILE A 310 10.26 -22.62 0.99
CA ILE A 310 9.22 -22.86 -0.01
C ILE A 310 8.05 -21.92 0.33
N HIS A 311 7.66 -21.08 -0.63
CA HIS A 311 6.48 -20.24 -0.47
C HIS A 311 5.23 -21.06 -0.80
N ILE A 312 4.20 -20.95 0.04
CA ILE A 312 2.94 -21.69 -0.15
C ILE A 312 1.78 -20.76 -0.49
N GLY A 313 2.05 -19.47 -0.64
CA GLY A 313 1.02 -18.46 -0.79
C GLY A 313 0.20 -18.31 0.47
N GLY A 314 -1.08 -18.61 0.38
CA GLY A 314 -2.02 -18.61 1.50
C GLY A 314 -2.90 -17.39 1.57
N ASP A 315 -2.89 -16.56 0.53
CA ASP A 315 -3.69 -15.35 0.39
C ASP A 315 -5.10 -15.64 -0.17
N GLU A 316 -6.01 -14.72 0.14
CA GLU A 316 -7.35 -14.53 -0.44
C GLU A 316 -8.23 -15.78 -0.64
N ALA A 317 -8.05 -16.85 0.14
CA ALA A 317 -8.93 -18.02 0.10
C ALA A 317 -10.39 -17.60 0.35
N THR A 318 -11.27 -17.81 -0.64
CA THR A 318 -12.64 -17.25 -0.60
C THR A 318 -13.53 -17.97 0.40
N MET A 319 -13.23 -19.25 0.66
CA MET A 319 -13.97 -20.18 1.53
C MET A 319 -15.44 -20.38 1.13
N LEU A 320 -15.86 -19.86 -0.02
CA LEU A 320 -17.25 -19.77 -0.46
C LEU A 320 -17.91 -21.16 -0.50
N TYR A 321 -17.18 -22.16 -1.01
CA TYR A 321 -17.69 -23.52 -1.13
C TYR A 321 -17.46 -24.39 0.10
N TRP A 322 -16.53 -24.04 0.99
CA TRP A 322 -16.21 -24.86 2.16
C TRP A 322 -17.40 -24.98 3.11
N LYS A 323 -18.12 -23.87 3.33
CA LYS A 323 -19.34 -23.78 4.16
C LYS A 323 -20.45 -24.73 3.72
N LYS A 324 -20.48 -25.10 2.44
CA LYS A 324 -21.51 -25.96 1.83
C LYS A 324 -21.01 -27.36 1.50
N CYS A 325 -19.71 -27.61 1.64
CA CYS A 325 -19.09 -28.87 1.27
C CYS A 325 -19.22 -29.90 2.41
N PRO A 326 -19.85 -31.07 2.20
CA PRO A 326 -19.97 -32.10 3.23
C PRO A 326 -18.62 -32.56 3.79
N LYS A 327 -17.57 -32.59 2.95
CA LYS A 327 -16.21 -32.96 3.35
C LYS A 327 -15.57 -31.90 4.26
N CYS A 328 -15.62 -30.62 3.86
CA CYS A 328 -15.08 -29.53 4.67
C CYS A 328 -15.86 -29.34 5.97
N MET A 329 -17.20 -29.44 5.94
CA MET A 329 -18.01 -29.38 7.14
C MET A 329 -17.89 -30.64 8.02
N GLY A 330 -17.54 -31.79 7.43
CA GLY A 330 -17.09 -32.98 8.17
C GLY A 330 -15.84 -32.68 8.98
N LEU A 331 -14.79 -32.19 8.30
CA LEU A 331 -13.54 -31.76 8.95
C LEU A 331 -13.79 -30.71 10.04
N PHE A 332 -14.66 -29.73 9.77
CA PHE A 332 -15.04 -28.69 10.73
C PHE A 332 -15.60 -29.28 12.02
N ARG A 333 -16.51 -30.27 11.93
CA ARG A 333 -17.08 -30.96 13.09
C ARG A 333 -16.05 -31.85 13.78
N ASP A 334 -15.30 -32.65 13.02
CA ASP A 334 -14.34 -33.63 13.54
C ASP A 334 -13.20 -32.97 14.34
N ARG A 335 -12.88 -31.72 14.00
CA ARG A 335 -11.83 -30.93 14.66
C ARG A 335 -12.37 -29.89 15.64
N HIS A 336 -13.69 -29.87 15.86
CA HIS A 336 -14.37 -28.92 16.74
C HIS A 336 -14.01 -27.46 16.42
N PHE A 337 -13.94 -27.13 15.14
CA PHE A 337 -13.69 -25.75 14.71
C PHE A 337 -14.90 -24.87 15.02
N THR A 338 -14.64 -23.60 15.30
CA THR A 338 -15.62 -22.55 15.54
C THR A 338 -15.68 -21.55 14.38
N ASP A 339 -14.65 -21.52 13.53
CA ASP A 339 -14.56 -20.64 12.36
C ASP A 339 -14.04 -21.41 11.13
N THR A 340 -14.60 -21.11 9.96
CA THR A 340 -14.11 -21.65 8.68
C THR A 340 -12.68 -21.26 8.34
N LEU A 341 -12.16 -20.15 8.88
CA LEU A 341 -10.72 -19.80 8.79
C LEU A 341 -9.83 -20.93 9.35
N GLN A 342 -10.32 -21.67 10.35
CA GLN A 342 -9.58 -22.79 10.93
C GLN A 342 -9.43 -23.98 9.97
N ILE A 343 -10.26 -24.07 8.92
CA ILE A 343 -10.10 -25.05 7.85
C ILE A 343 -8.84 -24.73 7.02
N GLN A 344 -8.65 -23.47 6.63
CA GLN A 344 -7.42 -23.05 5.95
C GLN A 344 -6.21 -23.27 6.86
N SER A 345 -6.33 -22.82 8.11
CA SER A 345 -5.31 -22.98 9.15
C SER A 345 -4.85 -24.44 9.31
N PHE A 346 -5.80 -25.37 9.27
CA PHE A 346 -5.53 -26.80 9.35
C PHE A 346 -4.70 -27.30 8.16
N LEU A 347 -4.98 -26.84 6.94
CA LEU A 347 -4.16 -27.20 5.78
C LEU A 347 -2.74 -26.63 5.93
N ILE A 348 -2.63 -25.33 6.22
CA ILE A 348 -1.36 -24.62 6.35
C ILE A 348 -0.48 -25.32 7.40
N GLY A 349 -1.01 -25.59 8.60
CA GLY A 349 -0.24 -26.27 9.65
C GLY A 349 0.22 -27.68 9.26
N ARG A 350 -0.55 -28.41 8.44
CA ARG A 350 -0.13 -29.72 7.91
C ARG A 350 0.96 -29.61 6.85
N ILE A 351 0.90 -28.60 5.98
CA ILE A 351 1.93 -28.34 4.97
C ILE A 351 3.23 -27.87 5.64
N ASP A 352 3.14 -26.99 6.62
CA ASP A 352 4.26 -26.55 7.45
C ASP A 352 4.95 -27.73 8.14
N SER A 353 4.17 -28.61 8.76
CA SER A 353 4.69 -29.85 9.38
C SER A 353 5.37 -30.75 8.35
N PHE A 354 4.78 -30.90 7.15
CA PHE A 354 5.33 -31.72 6.08
C PHE A 354 6.67 -31.20 5.55
N LEU A 355 6.79 -29.87 5.39
CA LEU A 355 8.01 -29.17 4.96
C LEU A 355 9.09 -29.23 6.05
N THR A 356 8.71 -28.94 7.30
CA THR A 356 9.62 -28.98 8.46
C THR A 356 10.22 -30.37 8.65
N ALA A 357 9.42 -31.43 8.52
CA ALA A 357 9.88 -32.82 8.60
C ALA A 357 10.91 -33.20 7.50
N ARG A 358 11.07 -32.37 6.47
CA ARG A 358 12.02 -32.55 5.36
C ARG A 358 13.13 -31.49 5.35
N GLY A 359 13.29 -30.77 6.46
CA GLY A 359 14.32 -29.74 6.60
C GLY A 359 14.06 -28.48 5.76
N ARG A 360 12.81 -28.25 5.35
CA ARG A 360 12.39 -27.00 4.70
C ARG A 360 11.67 -26.10 5.69
N LYS A 361 11.60 -24.81 5.35
CA LYS A 361 10.93 -23.74 6.07
C LYS A 361 9.82 -23.19 5.17
N MET A 362 8.64 -23.04 5.73
CA MET A 362 7.51 -22.44 5.03
C MET A 362 7.65 -20.92 5.00
N ILE A 363 7.32 -20.29 3.87
CA ILE A 363 6.97 -18.87 3.78
C ILE A 363 5.53 -18.77 3.28
N GLY A 364 4.75 -17.80 3.75
CA GLY A 364 3.45 -17.48 3.19
C GLY A 364 3.07 -16.02 3.42
N TRP A 365 2.05 -15.56 2.69
CA TRP A 365 1.45 -14.23 2.84
C TRP A 365 0.84 -14.05 4.24
N ASP A 366 0.72 -12.82 4.73
CA ASP A 366 0.42 -12.56 6.15
C ASP A 366 -0.90 -13.14 6.68
N GLU A 367 -1.83 -13.54 5.81
CA GLU A 367 -2.99 -14.38 6.11
C GLU A 367 -2.64 -15.70 6.82
N ILE A 368 -1.44 -16.25 6.61
CA ILE A 368 -1.04 -17.47 7.32
C ILE A 368 -1.00 -17.27 8.86
N LEU A 369 -0.93 -16.02 9.34
CA LEU A 369 -1.02 -15.68 10.76
C LEU A 369 -2.40 -15.92 11.36
N ASP A 370 -3.45 -15.89 10.55
CA ASP A 370 -4.79 -16.23 11.01
C ASP A 370 -4.89 -17.72 11.39
N SER A 371 -3.84 -18.49 11.11
CA SER A 371 -3.67 -19.86 11.60
C SER A 371 -3.27 -19.94 13.07
N THR A 372 -4.01 -20.75 13.82
CA THR A 372 -3.82 -20.93 15.27
C THR A 372 -2.47 -21.54 15.68
N ARG A 373 -1.63 -22.00 14.75
CA ARG A 373 -0.26 -22.49 15.05
C ARG A 373 0.64 -22.60 13.81
N LEU A 374 1.65 -21.74 13.72
CA LEU A 374 2.78 -21.86 12.79
C LEU A 374 4.00 -22.45 13.50
N SER A 375 4.86 -23.18 12.78
CA SER A 375 6.17 -23.58 13.28
C SER A 375 7.03 -22.34 13.61
N PRO A 376 7.88 -22.37 14.64
CA PRO A 376 8.82 -21.28 14.92
C PRO A 376 9.74 -20.94 13.73
N SER A 377 9.92 -21.86 12.79
CA SER A 377 10.72 -21.65 11.58
C SER A 377 9.95 -21.06 10.38
N SER A 378 8.63 -20.92 10.46
CA SER A 378 7.83 -20.33 9.39
C SER A 378 8.09 -18.82 9.32
N VAL A 379 8.14 -18.30 8.08
CA VAL A 379 8.37 -16.89 7.78
C VAL A 379 7.09 -16.27 7.23
N VAL A 380 6.75 -15.08 7.70
CA VAL A 380 5.54 -14.37 7.29
C VAL A 380 5.89 -13.22 6.36
N MET A 381 5.27 -13.16 5.18
CA MET A 381 5.46 -12.07 4.23
C MET A 381 4.31 -11.06 4.34
N SER A 382 4.63 -9.85 4.85
CA SER A 382 3.63 -8.81 5.12
C SER A 382 3.35 -7.96 3.89
N TRP A 383 2.17 -8.14 3.29
CA TRP A 383 1.81 -7.49 2.02
C TRP A 383 0.60 -6.54 2.15
N ARG A 384 -0.35 -6.80 3.05
CA ARG A 384 -1.53 -5.95 3.30
C ARG A 384 -1.22 -4.67 4.10
N GLY A 385 0.06 -4.38 4.29
CA GLY A 385 0.58 -3.29 5.10
C GLY A 385 1.61 -3.79 6.11
N GLU A 386 1.78 -3.07 7.22
CA GLU A 386 2.78 -3.40 8.25
C GLU A 386 2.22 -4.31 9.37
N ARG A 387 0.89 -4.35 9.54
CA ARG A 387 0.23 -5.03 10.66
C ARG A 387 0.59 -6.52 10.75
N GLY A 388 0.59 -7.23 9.62
CA GLY A 388 0.97 -8.64 9.55
C GLY A 388 2.41 -8.86 10.04
N GLY A 389 3.35 -8.08 9.52
CA GLY A 389 4.76 -8.14 9.94
C GLY A 389 4.98 -7.80 11.41
N ILE A 390 4.26 -6.80 11.94
CA ILE A 390 4.30 -6.44 13.37
C ILE A 390 3.80 -7.61 14.24
N ALA A 391 2.65 -8.19 13.88
CA ALA A 391 2.06 -9.30 14.61
C ALA A 391 2.98 -10.55 14.58
N ALA A 392 3.50 -10.91 13.40
CA ALA A 392 4.46 -12.01 13.24
C ALA A 392 5.72 -11.82 14.10
N ALA A 393 6.34 -10.64 14.00
CA ALA A 393 7.56 -10.32 14.72
C ALA A 393 7.37 -10.38 16.24
N LYS A 394 6.25 -9.83 16.76
CA LYS A 394 5.90 -9.92 18.19
C LYS A 394 5.60 -11.33 18.65
N ALA A 395 5.04 -12.17 17.77
CA ALA A 395 4.83 -13.60 18.02
C ALA A 395 6.13 -14.42 17.90
N GLY A 396 7.26 -13.79 17.56
CA GLY A 396 8.57 -14.44 17.46
C GLY A 396 8.88 -15.07 16.10
N HIS A 397 7.98 -14.92 15.12
CA HIS A 397 8.21 -15.38 13.74
C HIS A 397 9.09 -14.40 12.97
N HIS A 398 9.90 -14.94 12.08
CA HIS A 398 10.63 -14.15 11.10
C HIS A 398 9.67 -13.55 10.08
N THR A 399 9.95 -12.35 9.59
CA THR A 399 9.10 -11.68 8.60
C THR A 399 9.89 -10.98 7.50
N VAL A 400 9.30 -11.00 6.30
CA VAL A 400 9.74 -10.23 5.13
C VAL A 400 8.70 -9.13 4.88
N ILE A 401 9.15 -7.89 4.79
CA ILE A 401 8.29 -6.72 4.60
C ILE A 401 8.14 -6.44 3.10
N SER A 402 6.90 -6.54 2.60
CA SER A 402 6.55 -6.41 1.18
C SER A 402 5.22 -5.66 0.96
N PRO A 403 4.94 -4.54 1.67
CA PRO A 403 3.63 -3.92 1.66
C PRO A 403 3.26 -3.35 0.29
N SER A 404 2.04 -3.64 -0.17
CA SER A 404 1.57 -3.33 -1.52
C SER A 404 1.73 -1.87 -1.92
N ARG A 405 1.38 -0.96 -1.00
CA ARG A 405 1.49 0.50 -1.20
C ARG A 405 2.90 1.00 -1.52
N TYR A 406 3.94 0.24 -1.21
CA TYR A 406 5.33 0.66 -1.39
C TYR A 406 6.10 -0.23 -2.34
N TYR A 407 5.93 -1.55 -2.24
CA TYR A 407 6.81 -2.53 -2.89
C TYR A 407 6.12 -3.36 -3.98
N TYR A 408 4.87 -3.07 -4.35
CA TYR A 408 4.28 -3.62 -5.58
C TYR A 408 4.70 -2.78 -6.77
N LEU A 409 5.35 -3.45 -7.70
CA LEU A 409 5.97 -2.91 -8.90
C LEU A 409 5.03 -2.99 -10.11
N ASP A 410 3.87 -3.59 -9.95
CA ASP A 410 2.77 -3.66 -10.92
C ASP A 410 1.80 -2.46 -10.81
N HIS A 411 1.98 -1.61 -9.79
CA HIS A 411 1.25 -0.34 -9.64
C HIS A 411 1.76 0.76 -10.58
N PHE A 412 0.90 1.75 -10.86
CA PHE A 412 1.27 2.95 -11.62
C PHE A 412 2.49 3.69 -11.02
N GLN A 413 3.40 4.13 -11.89
CA GLN A 413 4.63 4.86 -11.53
C GLN A 413 4.49 6.37 -11.57
N ALA A 414 3.56 6.87 -12.39
CA ALA A 414 3.14 8.26 -12.48
C ALA A 414 1.64 8.31 -12.82
N SER A 415 1.17 9.42 -13.36
CA SER A 415 -0.24 9.59 -13.73
C SER A 415 -0.73 8.44 -14.62
N PRO A 416 -1.82 7.74 -14.26
CA PRO A 416 -2.40 6.69 -15.09
C PRO A 416 -2.74 7.14 -16.52
N ALA A 417 -2.98 8.44 -16.72
CA ALA A 417 -3.27 9.01 -18.04
C ALA A 417 -2.08 8.94 -19.02
N THR A 418 -0.85 8.82 -18.50
CA THR A 418 0.39 8.82 -19.30
C THR A 418 1.17 7.52 -19.19
N GLU A 419 0.73 6.60 -18.34
CA GLU A 419 1.42 5.35 -18.04
C GLU A 419 0.73 4.16 -18.73
N PRO A 420 1.46 3.07 -19.00
CA PRO A 420 0.85 1.82 -19.45
C PRO A 420 -0.18 1.31 -18.45
N LYS A 421 -1.14 0.50 -18.93
CA LYS A 421 -2.13 -0.18 -18.07
C LYS A 421 -1.41 -0.96 -16.95
N ALA A 422 -1.93 -0.84 -15.75
CA ALA A 422 -1.44 -1.43 -14.51
C ALA A 422 -2.63 -1.94 -13.70
N ILE A 423 -2.38 -2.74 -12.65
CA ILE A 423 -3.43 -3.33 -11.80
C ILE A 423 -4.28 -2.29 -11.05
N GLY A 424 -3.78 -1.06 -10.95
CA GLY A 424 -4.26 -0.04 -10.04
C GLY A 424 -3.13 0.40 -9.11
N GLY A 425 -3.47 1.07 -8.01
CA GLY A 425 -2.50 1.55 -7.04
C GLY A 425 -1.52 2.60 -7.57
N PHE A 426 -0.71 3.16 -6.68
CA PHE A 426 0.25 4.21 -7.02
C PHE A 426 1.52 4.07 -6.19
N SER A 427 2.61 3.64 -6.83
CA SER A 427 3.91 3.40 -6.20
C SER A 427 5.01 4.13 -6.95
N PRO A 428 5.03 5.49 -6.95
CA PRO A 428 6.08 6.26 -7.62
C PRO A 428 7.45 6.00 -6.97
N LEU A 429 8.53 6.22 -7.74
CA LEU A 429 9.91 5.96 -7.31
C LEU A 429 10.25 6.55 -5.93
N GLU A 430 9.83 7.79 -5.70
CA GLU A 430 10.05 8.49 -4.44
C GLU A 430 9.40 7.81 -3.23
N ARG A 431 8.16 7.34 -3.40
CA ARG A 431 7.41 6.63 -2.36
C ARG A 431 8.11 5.33 -1.98
N VAL A 432 8.58 4.59 -2.98
CA VAL A 432 9.36 3.35 -2.80
C VAL A 432 10.68 3.67 -2.08
N TYR A 433 11.34 4.78 -2.46
CA TYR A 433 12.62 5.18 -1.89
C TYR A 433 12.55 5.59 -0.42
N TYR A 434 11.53 6.36 -0.01
CA TYR A 434 11.46 6.85 1.37
C TYR A 434 10.92 5.84 2.38
N TYR A 435 10.30 4.75 1.95
CA TYR A 435 9.73 3.77 2.86
C TYR A 435 10.80 3.09 3.74
N ASP A 436 10.68 3.21 5.08
CA ASP A 436 11.55 2.51 6.02
C ASP A 436 10.94 1.14 6.35
N PRO A 437 11.61 0.03 5.99
CA PRO A 437 11.04 -1.31 6.13
C PRO A 437 11.00 -1.83 7.56
N VAL A 438 11.44 -1.07 8.57
CA VAL A 438 11.21 -1.43 9.98
C VAL A 438 10.05 -0.59 10.52
N PRO A 439 8.88 -1.20 10.77
CA PRO A 439 7.71 -0.52 11.29
C PRO A 439 8.05 0.27 12.55
N ALA A 440 7.50 1.48 12.68
CA ALA A 440 7.81 2.39 13.78
C ALA A 440 7.60 1.76 15.16
N GLU A 441 6.54 0.95 15.29
CA GLU A 441 6.18 0.24 16.52
C GLU A 441 7.21 -0.80 16.99
N LEU A 442 7.97 -1.38 16.06
CA LEU A 442 8.99 -2.38 16.43
C LEU A 442 10.33 -1.75 16.76
N ARG A 443 10.55 -0.47 16.43
CA ARG A 443 11.84 0.20 16.63
C ARG A 443 12.21 0.17 18.11
N HIS A 444 13.47 -0.11 18.39
CA HIS A 444 14.00 -0.23 19.74
C HIS A 444 13.40 -1.39 20.57
N THR A 445 12.73 -2.35 19.92
CA THR A 445 12.27 -3.60 20.56
C THR A 445 13.05 -4.80 20.02
N PRO A 446 13.21 -5.90 20.79
CA PRO A 446 13.81 -7.14 20.28
C PRO A 446 13.06 -7.75 19.08
N ALA A 447 11.77 -7.43 18.91
CA ALA A 447 11.00 -7.90 17.77
C ALA A 447 11.48 -7.32 16.44
N ALA A 448 12.20 -6.19 16.43
CA ALA A 448 12.82 -5.66 15.20
C ALA A 448 13.84 -6.63 14.59
N ASP A 449 14.50 -7.47 15.40
CA ASP A 449 15.47 -8.48 14.93
C ASP A 449 14.81 -9.62 14.15
N ARG A 450 13.47 -9.70 14.19
CA ARG A 450 12.68 -10.65 13.39
C ARG A 450 12.37 -10.15 11.97
N ILE A 451 12.68 -8.89 11.66
CA ILE A 451 12.58 -8.37 10.29
C ILE A 451 13.78 -8.87 9.47
N ASP A 452 13.57 -9.92 8.69
CA ASP A 452 14.62 -10.56 7.90
C ASP A 452 15.02 -9.73 6.67
N GLY A 453 14.10 -8.91 6.16
CA GLY A 453 14.36 -7.93 5.11
C GLY A 453 13.16 -7.55 4.26
N VAL A 454 13.42 -7.25 2.99
CA VAL A 454 12.46 -6.62 2.06
C VAL A 454 12.29 -7.41 0.77
N GLN A 455 11.14 -7.27 0.14
CA GLN A 455 10.88 -7.79 -1.20
C GLN A 455 10.04 -6.80 -2.02
N GLY A 456 10.39 -6.64 -3.30
CA GLY A 456 9.51 -6.05 -4.31
C GLY A 456 8.75 -7.14 -5.05
N ASN A 457 7.46 -6.91 -5.35
CA ASN A 457 6.63 -7.87 -6.07
C ASN A 457 6.22 -7.31 -7.42
N LEU A 458 6.37 -8.09 -8.49
CA LEU A 458 5.80 -7.79 -9.80
C LEU A 458 4.71 -8.81 -10.10
N TRP A 459 3.45 -8.45 -9.81
CA TRP A 459 2.27 -9.15 -10.33
C TRP A 459 2.07 -8.80 -11.81
N THR A 460 1.41 -9.67 -12.57
CA THR A 460 1.48 -9.59 -14.04
C THR A 460 0.13 -9.68 -14.73
N GLU A 461 -0.99 -9.31 -14.11
CA GLU A 461 -2.31 -9.26 -14.76
C GLU A 461 -2.31 -8.39 -16.02
N TYR A 462 -1.69 -7.21 -15.95
CA TYR A 462 -1.68 -6.22 -17.03
C TYR A 462 -0.28 -5.92 -17.58
N ILE A 463 0.65 -6.85 -17.42
CA ILE A 463 2.04 -6.72 -17.89
C ILE A 463 2.27 -7.69 -19.06
N ALA A 464 1.89 -7.25 -20.27
CA ALA A 464 1.71 -8.14 -21.41
C ALA A 464 3.01 -8.77 -21.94
N ASP A 465 4.16 -8.10 -21.75
CA ASP A 465 5.43 -8.53 -22.32
C ASP A 465 6.67 -8.17 -21.48
N GLU A 466 7.81 -8.72 -21.89
CA GLU A 466 9.10 -8.59 -21.22
C GLU A 466 9.58 -7.13 -21.16
N ARG A 467 9.24 -6.28 -22.14
CA ARG A 467 9.62 -4.86 -22.14
C ARG A 467 8.81 -4.10 -21.11
N GLN A 468 7.51 -4.37 -21.00
CA GLN A 468 6.64 -3.77 -19.99
C GLN A 468 7.04 -4.23 -18.59
N ALA A 469 7.40 -5.51 -18.40
CA ALA A 469 7.90 -6.01 -17.13
C ALA A 469 9.14 -5.23 -16.67
N GLU A 470 10.13 -5.02 -17.53
CA GLU A 470 11.31 -4.20 -17.20
C GLU A 470 10.96 -2.74 -16.93
N TYR A 471 10.02 -2.17 -17.69
CA TYR A 471 9.54 -0.80 -17.48
C TYR A 471 8.94 -0.64 -16.09
N MET A 472 8.22 -1.65 -15.61
CA MET A 472 7.59 -1.68 -14.29
C MET A 472 8.59 -1.97 -13.16
N LEU A 473 9.63 -2.78 -13.41
CA LEU A 473 10.71 -3.05 -12.46
C LEU A 473 11.62 -1.83 -12.26
N TYR A 474 12.04 -1.18 -13.33
CA TYR A 474 13.10 -0.15 -13.29
C TYR A 474 12.52 1.25 -13.50
N PRO A 475 12.82 2.21 -12.58
CA PRO A 475 13.93 2.19 -11.63
C PRO A 475 13.57 1.80 -10.18
N ARG A 476 12.31 1.47 -9.88
CA ARG A 476 11.85 1.23 -8.49
C ARG A 476 12.59 0.09 -7.78
N LEU A 477 13.02 -0.95 -8.51
CA LEU A 477 13.83 -2.03 -7.94
C LEU A 477 15.18 -1.54 -7.38
N PHE A 478 15.74 -0.45 -7.90
CA PHE A 478 16.94 0.19 -7.34
C PHE A 478 16.67 0.77 -5.95
N ALA A 479 15.50 1.38 -5.76
CA ALA A 479 15.09 1.94 -4.47
C ALA A 479 14.88 0.84 -3.43
N ILE A 480 14.28 -0.29 -3.84
CA ILE A 480 14.10 -1.47 -2.99
C ILE A 480 15.47 -2.09 -2.63
N ALA A 481 16.39 -2.17 -3.60
CA ALA A 481 17.74 -2.65 -3.35
C ALA A 481 18.51 -1.77 -2.34
N GLU A 482 18.40 -0.45 -2.45
CA GLU A 482 19.03 0.48 -1.50
C GLU A 482 18.37 0.44 -0.11
N SER A 483 17.06 0.21 -0.05
CA SER A 483 16.34 -0.06 1.21
C SER A 483 16.82 -1.34 1.89
N GLY A 484 16.96 -2.43 1.12
CA GLY A 484 17.46 -3.72 1.59
C GLY A 484 18.92 -3.69 2.04
N TRP A 485 19.73 -2.84 1.38
CA TRP A 485 21.12 -2.62 1.77
C TRP A 485 21.26 -1.68 2.97
N GLY A 486 20.35 -0.71 3.12
CA GLY A 486 20.20 0.12 4.32
C GLY A 486 21.02 1.41 4.37
N THR A 487 21.44 1.93 3.22
CA THR A 487 22.41 3.04 3.09
C THR A 487 21.84 4.18 2.24
N LYS A 488 20.59 4.57 2.50
CA LYS A 488 19.91 5.62 1.76
C LYS A 488 20.64 6.97 1.88
N THR A 489 20.68 7.70 0.77
CA THR A 489 21.07 9.11 0.70
C THR A 489 19.83 10.01 0.63
N SER A 490 19.98 11.31 0.36
CA SER A 490 18.84 12.11 -0.07
C SER A 490 18.30 11.59 -1.41
N TYR A 491 17.00 11.81 -1.65
CA TYR A 491 16.35 11.35 -2.88
C TYR A 491 16.98 11.97 -4.13
N ASP A 492 17.30 13.28 -4.11
CA ASP A 492 17.99 13.94 -5.23
C ASP A 492 19.32 13.29 -5.59
N ARG A 493 20.10 12.87 -4.58
CA ARG A 493 21.37 12.16 -4.82
C ARG A 493 21.11 10.78 -5.40
N PHE A 494 20.09 10.06 -4.91
CA PHE A 494 19.69 8.78 -5.49
C PHE A 494 19.24 8.92 -6.96
N VAL A 495 18.39 9.91 -7.28
CA VAL A 495 17.96 10.19 -8.65
C VAL A 495 19.16 10.59 -9.54
N SER A 496 20.09 11.39 -9.03
CA SER A 496 21.33 11.75 -9.77
C SER A 496 22.16 10.51 -10.13
N ARG A 497 22.28 9.55 -9.20
CA ARG A 497 22.94 8.26 -9.49
C ARG A 497 22.19 7.47 -10.56
N LEU A 498 20.86 7.43 -10.50
CA LEU A 498 20.03 6.75 -11.50
C LEU A 498 20.18 7.36 -12.90
N GLN A 499 20.28 8.68 -13.02
CA GLN A 499 20.51 9.37 -14.30
C GLN A 499 21.83 8.91 -14.97
N THR A 500 22.81 8.48 -14.20
CA THR A 500 24.07 7.92 -14.72
C THR A 500 23.95 6.43 -15.03
N ILE A 501 23.28 5.65 -14.18
CA ILE A 501 23.25 4.18 -14.27
C ILE A 501 22.24 3.68 -15.30
N LEU A 502 21.05 4.29 -15.40
CA LEU A 502 19.97 3.81 -16.26
C LEU A 502 20.34 3.85 -17.76
N PRO A 503 20.99 4.90 -18.31
CA PRO A 503 21.43 4.89 -19.71
C PRO A 503 22.39 3.74 -20.04
N ARG A 504 23.28 3.39 -19.11
CA ARG A 504 24.19 2.23 -19.27
C ARG A 504 23.40 0.93 -19.33
N MET A 505 22.41 0.75 -18.46
CA MET A 505 21.51 -0.40 -18.52
C MET A 505 20.65 -0.41 -19.78
N GLY A 506 20.21 0.74 -20.27
CA GLY A 506 19.54 0.86 -21.57
C GLY A 506 20.41 0.35 -22.72
N ALA A 507 21.70 0.70 -22.74
CA ALA A 507 22.66 0.21 -23.72
C ALA A 507 22.93 -1.31 -23.60
N GLU A 508 22.77 -1.89 -22.40
CA GLU A 508 22.80 -3.33 -22.16
C GLU A 508 21.48 -4.03 -22.51
N GLY A 509 20.47 -3.28 -22.97
CA GLY A 509 19.19 -3.80 -23.45
C GLY A 509 18.06 -3.87 -22.41
N TYR A 510 18.20 -3.25 -21.23
CA TYR A 510 17.11 -3.16 -20.24
C TYR A 510 16.15 -2.01 -20.58
N ASN A 511 14.86 -2.29 -20.66
CA ASN A 511 13.83 -1.28 -20.89
C ASN A 511 13.40 -0.66 -19.55
N TYR A 512 13.81 0.57 -19.25
CA TYR A 512 13.47 1.24 -17.99
C TYR A 512 12.53 2.42 -18.20
N ARG A 513 11.75 2.79 -17.18
CA ARG A 513 11.05 4.06 -17.13
C ARG A 513 12.04 5.18 -16.78
N ALA A 514 12.16 6.21 -17.62
CA ALA A 514 12.97 7.37 -17.26
C ALA A 514 12.37 8.08 -16.03
N PRO A 515 13.17 8.46 -15.02
CA PRO A 515 12.70 9.34 -13.94
C PRO A 515 12.21 10.68 -14.52
N ASP A 516 11.13 11.23 -13.98
CA ASP A 516 10.53 12.46 -14.51
C ASP A 516 11.53 13.63 -14.40
N SER A 517 11.83 14.28 -15.52
CA SER A 517 12.78 15.42 -15.60
C SER A 517 12.33 16.66 -14.82
N ASP A 518 11.04 16.75 -14.51
CA ASP A 518 10.41 17.88 -13.81
C ASP A 518 10.44 17.78 -12.29
N SER A 519 11.08 16.75 -11.73
CA SER A 519 11.26 16.56 -10.28
C SER A 519 12.14 17.62 -9.59
N LEU A 520 12.64 18.63 -10.33
CA LEU A 520 13.39 19.77 -9.81
C LEU A 520 12.61 21.11 -9.77
N GLN A 521 11.33 21.14 -10.16
CA GLN A 521 10.49 22.30 -9.88
C GLN A 521 9.87 22.16 -8.49
N GLN A 522 10.17 23.09 -7.59
CA GLN A 522 9.53 23.24 -6.27
C GLN A 522 8.00 23.18 -6.41
N LYS A 523 7.39 22.01 -6.19
CA LYS A 523 5.93 21.87 -6.12
C LYS A 523 5.48 22.41 -4.77
N ARG A 524 4.88 23.60 -4.78
CA ARG A 524 4.22 24.15 -3.57
C ARG A 524 3.07 23.23 -3.15
N ASP A 525 2.88 23.07 -1.85
CA ASP A 525 1.73 22.36 -1.28
C ASP A 525 0.42 22.91 -1.85
N GLN A 526 -0.54 22.02 -2.14
CA GLN A 526 -1.87 22.40 -2.63
C GLN A 526 -2.84 22.44 -1.45
N GLU A 527 -3.60 23.52 -1.29
CA GLU A 527 -4.59 23.67 -0.23
C GLU A 527 -6.00 23.76 -0.81
N PHE A 528 -6.98 23.24 -0.07
CA PHE A 528 -8.40 23.32 -0.42
C PHE A 528 -9.26 23.36 0.84
N THR A 529 -10.54 23.67 0.68
CA THR A 529 -11.48 23.89 1.78
C THR A 529 -12.75 23.08 1.64
N VAL A 530 -13.29 22.61 2.76
CA VAL A 530 -14.53 21.83 2.83
C VAL A 530 -15.45 22.46 3.86
N LEU A 531 -16.73 22.62 3.51
CA LEU A 531 -17.79 23.05 4.40
C LEU A 531 -18.82 21.92 4.57
N GLN A 532 -18.96 21.38 5.78
CA GLN A 532 -20.11 20.55 6.16
C GLN A 532 -21.18 21.44 6.80
N TRP A 533 -22.42 21.33 6.33
CA TRP A 533 -23.51 22.18 6.82
C TRP A 533 -24.88 21.52 6.72
N ASN A 534 -25.49 21.19 7.87
CA ASN A 534 -26.93 20.94 7.94
C ASN A 534 -27.69 22.26 7.75
N ILE A 535 -28.56 22.31 6.73
CA ILE A 535 -29.27 23.52 6.30
C ILE A 535 -30.75 23.56 6.71
N TRP A 536 -31.18 22.65 7.59
CA TRP A 536 -32.53 22.57 8.15
C TRP A 536 -33.65 22.72 7.12
N GLN A 537 -33.98 21.61 6.47
CA GLN A 537 -35.02 21.55 5.45
C GLN A 537 -34.86 22.63 4.36
N GLU A 538 -33.67 22.74 3.77
CA GLU A 538 -33.35 23.70 2.70
C GLU A 538 -33.46 25.19 3.10
N GLY A 539 -33.43 25.48 4.41
CA GLY A 539 -33.64 26.82 4.98
C GLY A 539 -35.10 27.27 4.91
N THR A 540 -36.04 26.37 4.63
CA THR A 540 -37.46 26.72 4.43
C THR A 540 -38.15 27.15 5.72
N LEU A 541 -37.57 26.80 6.88
CA LEU A 541 -38.11 27.17 8.19
C LEU A 541 -37.71 28.58 8.63
N ILE A 542 -36.84 29.26 7.86
CA ILE A 542 -36.40 30.63 8.10
C ILE A 542 -36.81 31.54 6.94
N PRO A 543 -37.45 32.69 7.20
CA PRO A 543 -37.71 33.69 6.16
C PRO A 543 -36.41 34.12 5.45
N GLY A 544 -36.36 33.91 4.13
CA GLY A 544 -35.15 34.20 3.33
C GLY A 544 -34.01 33.18 3.49
N GLY A 545 -34.26 32.01 4.08
CA GLY A 545 -33.23 31.01 4.38
C GLY A 545 -32.50 30.49 3.14
N TYR A 546 -33.19 30.27 2.01
CA TYR A 546 -32.54 29.89 0.75
C TYR A 546 -31.49 30.92 0.30
N ASP A 547 -31.85 32.20 0.29
CA ASP A 547 -30.92 33.27 -0.13
C ASP A 547 -29.76 33.41 0.85
N ALA A 548 -30.00 33.19 2.15
CA ALA A 548 -28.95 33.13 3.16
C ALA A 548 -27.96 31.98 2.89
N ILE A 549 -28.43 30.78 2.53
CA ILE A 549 -27.57 29.66 2.14
C ILE A 549 -26.70 30.04 0.93
N VAL A 550 -27.30 30.62 -0.12
CA VAL A 550 -26.56 31.06 -1.31
C VAL A 550 -25.53 32.13 -0.95
N ASN A 551 -25.91 33.12 -0.12
CA ASN A 551 -25.02 34.21 0.30
C ASN A 551 -23.79 33.69 1.05
N GLU A 552 -23.97 32.72 1.94
CA GLU A 552 -22.89 32.18 2.74
C GLU A 552 -21.94 31.28 1.93
N ILE A 553 -22.47 30.45 1.02
CA ILE A 553 -21.62 29.66 0.10
C ILE A 553 -20.84 30.57 -0.85
N ASP A 554 -21.46 31.65 -1.35
CA ASP A 554 -20.79 32.66 -2.17
C ASP A 554 -19.66 33.37 -1.39
N ARG A 555 -19.96 33.81 -0.15
CA ARG A 555 -19.01 34.51 0.73
C ARG A 555 -17.83 33.64 1.12
N LEU A 556 -18.07 32.41 1.55
CA LEU A 556 -17.02 31.49 2.00
C LEU A 556 -16.27 30.85 0.83
N SER A 557 -16.95 30.67 -0.31
CA SER A 557 -16.40 30.07 -1.53
C SER A 557 -15.62 28.75 -1.30
N PRO A 558 -16.11 27.81 -0.47
CA PRO A 558 -15.41 26.57 -0.17
C PRO A 558 -15.21 25.72 -1.44
N ASP A 559 -14.14 24.93 -1.49
CA ASP A 559 -13.87 24.10 -2.67
C ASP A 559 -14.87 22.94 -2.80
N PHE A 560 -15.30 22.40 -1.65
CA PHE A 560 -16.38 21.41 -1.55
C PHE A 560 -17.38 21.79 -0.47
N VAL A 561 -18.67 21.52 -0.71
CA VAL A 561 -19.75 21.67 0.27
C VAL A 561 -20.47 20.35 0.42
N THR A 562 -20.60 19.87 1.66
CA THR A 562 -21.43 18.74 2.06
C THR A 562 -22.63 19.29 2.83
N LEU A 563 -23.84 18.89 2.44
CA LEU A 563 -25.10 19.41 2.96
C LEU A 563 -25.95 18.29 3.54
N SER A 564 -26.67 18.58 4.60
CA SER A 564 -27.66 17.69 5.22
C SER A 564 -29.04 18.34 5.18
N GLU A 565 -30.09 17.52 5.13
CA GLU A 565 -31.49 17.91 4.95
C GLU A 565 -31.84 18.59 3.61
N VAL A 566 -31.36 18.01 2.51
CA VAL A 566 -31.77 18.36 1.15
C VAL A 566 -33.07 17.63 0.80
N ARG A 567 -34.22 18.30 0.91
CA ARG A 567 -35.54 17.65 0.84
C ARG A 567 -36.20 17.62 -0.54
N ASN A 568 -35.65 18.38 -1.49
CA ASN A 568 -36.16 18.58 -2.84
C ASN A 568 -37.66 18.96 -2.87
N TYR A 569 -38.09 19.86 -1.97
CA TYR A 569 -39.50 20.21 -1.83
C TYR A 569 -40.11 20.67 -3.15
N HIS A 570 -41.40 20.37 -3.31
CA HIS A 570 -42.18 20.65 -4.52
C HIS A 570 -41.58 20.02 -5.79
N GLY A 571 -40.85 18.90 -5.65
CA GLY A 571 -40.21 18.21 -6.77
C GLY A 571 -39.03 18.98 -7.36
N SER A 572 -38.48 19.95 -6.62
CA SER A 572 -37.33 20.73 -7.09
C SER A 572 -36.04 19.88 -7.09
N ASP A 573 -34.97 20.43 -7.65
CA ASP A 573 -33.60 19.92 -7.52
C ASP A 573 -32.80 21.02 -6.83
N PHE A 574 -32.69 20.90 -5.51
CA PHE A 574 -32.17 21.96 -4.66
C PHE A 574 -30.71 22.27 -4.98
N THR A 575 -29.88 21.24 -5.14
CA THR A 575 -28.45 21.43 -5.43
C THR A 575 -28.24 22.06 -6.82
N ARG A 576 -29.06 21.70 -7.82
CA ARG A 576 -29.06 22.36 -9.12
C ARG A 576 -29.44 23.84 -9.02
N ARG A 577 -30.48 24.17 -8.23
CA ARG A 577 -30.89 25.56 -7.99
C ARG A 577 -29.78 26.36 -7.32
N LEU A 578 -29.12 25.80 -6.29
CA LEU A 578 -27.97 26.43 -5.66
C LEU A 578 -26.86 26.73 -6.68
N CYS A 579 -26.47 25.74 -7.50
CA CYS A 579 -25.47 25.95 -8.55
C CYS A 579 -25.88 27.05 -9.55
N GLN A 580 -27.16 27.16 -9.91
CA GLN A 580 -27.66 28.23 -10.78
C GLN A 580 -27.59 29.61 -10.12
N SER A 581 -28.01 29.72 -8.86
CA SER A 581 -27.94 30.96 -8.08
C SER A 581 -26.48 31.42 -7.87
N LEU A 582 -25.56 30.49 -7.57
CA LEU A 582 -24.14 30.77 -7.44
C LEU A 582 -23.51 31.17 -8.78
N LYS A 583 -23.90 30.51 -9.88
CA LYS A 583 -23.45 30.87 -11.23
C LYS A 583 -23.88 32.28 -11.63
N ALA A 584 -25.09 32.71 -11.27
CA ALA A 584 -25.56 34.07 -11.49
C ALA A 584 -24.71 35.13 -10.75
N ARG A 585 -23.97 34.73 -9.71
CA ARG A 585 -23.03 35.56 -8.94
C ARG A 585 -21.56 35.36 -9.36
N GLY A 586 -21.31 34.68 -10.48
CA GLY A 586 -19.96 34.43 -10.99
C GLY A 586 -19.21 33.30 -10.28
N LYS A 587 -19.89 32.45 -9.50
CA LYS A 587 -19.30 31.27 -8.84
C LYS A 587 -19.76 29.99 -9.54
N THR A 588 -18.83 29.24 -10.10
CA THR A 588 -19.14 27.95 -10.72
C THR A 588 -18.98 26.83 -9.69
N TYR A 589 -20.06 26.09 -9.48
CA TYR A 589 -20.08 24.81 -8.77
C TYR A 589 -20.75 23.75 -9.63
N TYR A 590 -20.37 22.51 -9.40
CA TYR A 590 -20.90 21.31 -10.01
C TYR A 590 -21.57 20.47 -8.93
N SER A 591 -22.71 19.90 -9.26
CA SER A 591 -23.50 19.03 -8.41
C SER A 591 -24.27 18.04 -9.28
N PHE A 592 -24.88 17.06 -8.63
CA PHE A 592 -25.82 16.10 -9.19
C PHE A 592 -27.02 15.99 -8.23
N ARG A 593 -28.15 15.51 -8.76
CA ARG A 593 -29.36 15.36 -7.95
C ARG A 593 -29.12 14.32 -6.85
N THR A 594 -29.46 14.70 -5.63
CA THR A 594 -29.30 13.91 -4.41
C THR A 594 -30.54 14.13 -3.54
N ASP A 595 -30.88 13.17 -2.70
CA ASP A 595 -32.01 13.26 -1.77
C ASP A 595 -31.49 13.15 -0.33
N ASP A 596 -32.03 13.96 0.57
CA ASP A 596 -31.70 14.08 1.99
C ASP A 596 -30.30 14.64 2.32
N SER A 597 -29.29 14.39 1.50
CA SER A 597 -27.97 15.03 1.58
C SER A 597 -27.62 15.73 0.27
N GLY A 598 -26.65 16.65 0.26
CA GLY A 598 -26.23 17.37 -0.96
C GLY A 598 -24.73 17.59 -1.07
N LEU A 599 -24.22 17.68 -2.30
CA LEU A 599 -22.79 17.89 -2.58
C LEU A 599 -22.57 18.96 -3.64
N LEU A 600 -21.70 19.93 -3.36
CA LEU A 600 -21.22 20.87 -4.37
C LEU A 600 -19.69 20.80 -4.47
N SER A 601 -19.16 20.92 -5.68
CA SER A 601 -17.73 20.96 -5.96
C SER A 601 -17.41 22.15 -6.87
N ARG A 602 -16.34 22.91 -6.57
CA ARG A 602 -15.84 23.93 -7.52
C ARG A 602 -15.13 23.33 -8.73
N TYR A 603 -14.81 22.05 -8.66
CA TYR A 603 -14.17 21.29 -9.73
C TYR A 603 -15.21 20.44 -10.48
N PRO A 604 -15.06 20.27 -11.81
CA PRO A 604 -15.93 19.39 -12.57
C PRO A 604 -15.97 17.98 -11.99
N LEU A 605 -17.18 17.40 -11.93
CA LEU A 605 -17.37 16.03 -11.46
C LEU A 605 -16.78 15.06 -12.48
N LYS A 606 -16.00 14.09 -12.01
CA LYS A 606 -15.59 12.93 -12.80
C LYS A 606 -16.64 11.83 -12.73
N ASP A 607 -17.17 11.59 -11.54
CA ASP A 607 -18.19 10.59 -11.27
C ASP A 607 -19.02 10.95 -10.03
N SER A 608 -20.17 10.33 -9.86
CA SER A 608 -21.06 10.49 -8.70
C SER A 608 -21.86 9.22 -8.42
N VAL A 609 -22.00 8.86 -7.14
CA VAL A 609 -22.64 7.60 -6.71
C VAL A 609 -23.56 7.83 -5.51
N ALA A 610 -24.72 7.17 -5.52
CA ALA A 610 -25.54 6.99 -4.32
C ALA A 610 -25.01 5.76 -3.54
N VAL A 611 -24.34 6.01 -2.42
CA VAL A 611 -23.64 4.98 -1.64
C VAL A 611 -24.59 4.31 -0.66
N PHE A 612 -25.46 5.13 -0.06
CA PHE A 612 -26.58 4.69 0.76
C PHE A 612 -27.78 5.57 0.38
N PRO A 613 -28.64 5.14 -0.56
CA PRO A 613 -29.75 5.96 -1.01
C PRO A 613 -30.77 6.14 0.11
N LEU A 614 -31.46 7.29 0.11
CA LEU A 614 -32.53 7.56 1.07
C LEU A 614 -33.59 6.47 1.04
N ASN A 615 -33.94 5.93 2.22
CA ASN A 615 -35.00 4.95 2.37
C ASN A 615 -35.90 5.32 3.56
N LYS A 616 -37.13 5.75 3.28
CA LYS A 616 -38.14 6.10 4.31
C LYS A 616 -37.60 7.04 5.41
N ASP A 617 -36.76 8.00 5.01
CA ASP A 617 -36.16 9.00 5.90
C ASP A 617 -35.07 8.48 6.86
N HIS A 618 -34.58 7.25 6.67
CA HIS A 618 -33.45 6.68 7.44
C HIS A 618 -32.06 7.13 6.94
N GLY A 619 -31.95 8.40 6.54
CA GLY A 619 -30.71 9.02 6.11
C GLY A 619 -30.20 8.63 4.72
N SER A 620 -29.13 9.28 4.27
CA SER A 620 -28.46 9.01 3.00
C SER A 620 -26.96 9.27 3.02
N VAL A 621 -26.24 8.63 2.08
CA VAL A 621 -24.82 8.88 1.78
C VAL A 621 -24.62 8.97 0.27
N TYR A 622 -23.99 10.05 -0.19
CA TYR A 622 -23.65 10.25 -1.59
C TYR A 622 -22.17 10.60 -1.74
N LYS A 623 -21.63 10.27 -2.92
CA LYS A 623 -20.24 10.53 -3.31
C LYS A 623 -20.17 11.32 -4.60
N LEU A 624 -19.21 12.22 -4.70
CA LEU A 624 -18.62 12.64 -5.98
C LEU A 624 -17.12 12.36 -6.02
N THR A 625 -16.57 12.28 -7.22
CA THR A 625 -15.12 12.34 -7.46
C THR A 625 -14.78 13.55 -8.33
N ALA A 626 -13.63 14.16 -8.08
CA ALA A 626 -13.16 15.32 -8.82
C ALA A 626 -11.63 15.34 -8.98
N GLN A 627 -11.16 16.09 -9.97
CA GLN A 627 -9.73 16.36 -10.15
C GLN A 627 -9.34 17.64 -9.39
N LEU A 628 -8.42 17.51 -8.44
CA LEU A 628 -7.88 18.60 -7.63
C LEU A 628 -6.38 18.75 -7.93
N GLY A 629 -6.04 19.62 -8.90
CA GLY A 629 -4.66 19.77 -9.38
C GLY A 629 -4.12 18.44 -9.92
N ALA A 630 -3.00 17.97 -9.36
CA ALA A 630 -2.40 16.68 -9.73
C ALA A 630 -3.07 15.46 -9.05
N HIS A 631 -4.02 15.68 -8.13
CA HIS A 631 -4.60 14.64 -7.29
C HIS A 631 -6.06 14.39 -7.63
N GLU A 632 -6.54 13.16 -7.42
CA GLU A 632 -7.97 12.86 -7.41
C GLU A 632 -8.50 12.82 -5.96
N ILE A 633 -9.72 13.30 -5.79
CA ILE A 633 -10.39 13.32 -4.49
C ILE A 633 -11.81 12.78 -4.62
N ALA A 634 -12.21 11.95 -3.66
CA ALA A 634 -13.57 11.49 -3.45
C ALA A 634 -14.14 12.24 -2.22
N VAL A 635 -15.28 12.91 -2.42
CA VAL A 635 -15.95 13.67 -1.37
C VAL A 635 -17.33 13.09 -1.15
N TYR A 636 -17.58 12.71 0.08
CA TYR A 636 -18.82 12.10 0.54
C TYR A 636 -19.59 13.07 1.42
N THR A 637 -20.91 13.06 1.27
CA THR A 637 -21.85 13.76 2.16
C THR A 637 -22.75 12.75 2.85
N ALA A 638 -23.18 13.05 4.07
CA ALA A 638 -24.20 12.28 4.77
C ALA A 638 -25.18 13.15 5.56
N HIS A 639 -26.37 12.60 5.70
CA HIS A 639 -27.32 12.89 6.75
C HIS A 639 -27.70 11.50 7.25
N LEU A 640 -27.08 11.04 8.33
CA LEU A 640 -27.34 9.71 8.85
C LEU A 640 -28.67 9.69 9.60
N ASP A 641 -29.23 8.50 9.78
CA ASP A 641 -30.55 8.32 10.40
C ASP A 641 -30.70 9.14 11.70
N TYR A 642 -31.69 10.04 11.72
CA TYR A 642 -31.97 10.94 12.85
C TYR A 642 -32.94 10.32 13.86
N LEU A 643 -33.50 9.15 13.54
CA LEU A 643 -34.32 8.38 14.46
C LEU A 643 -33.42 7.60 15.44
N ASP A 644 -33.97 7.27 16.60
CA ASP A 644 -33.29 6.52 17.66
C ASP A 644 -31.95 7.16 18.10
N CYS A 645 -31.93 8.49 18.22
CA CYS A 645 -30.79 9.27 18.72
C CYS A 645 -30.55 9.01 20.21
N ALA A 646 -29.79 7.97 20.56
CA ALA A 646 -29.63 7.48 21.92
C ALA A 646 -29.00 8.49 22.91
N TYR A 647 -28.34 9.55 22.43
CA TYR A 647 -27.81 10.62 23.29
C TYR A 647 -28.92 11.48 23.92
N TYR A 648 -30.14 11.45 23.38
CA TYR A 648 -31.32 12.00 24.05
C TYR A 648 -31.82 11.11 25.18
N ASN A 649 -31.71 9.78 25.04
CA ASN A 649 -32.12 8.85 26.10
C ASN A 649 -31.29 9.09 27.36
N VAL A 650 -29.98 9.34 27.21
CA VAL A 650 -29.10 9.74 28.32
C VAL A 650 -29.64 10.98 29.05
N ARG A 651 -30.23 11.92 28.33
CA ARG A 651 -30.82 13.18 28.85
C ARG A 651 -32.25 13.05 29.37
N GLY A 652 -32.83 11.85 29.33
CA GLY A 652 -34.20 11.58 29.79
C GLY A 652 -35.27 11.84 28.74
N TYR A 653 -34.91 11.78 27.46
CA TYR A 653 -35.82 11.93 26.33
C TYR A 653 -35.67 10.76 25.37
N ASP A 654 -36.78 10.20 24.91
CA ASP A 654 -36.75 9.08 23.97
C ASP A 654 -36.19 9.52 22.61
N GLY A 655 -35.12 8.89 22.13
CA GLY A 655 -34.42 9.29 20.90
C GLY A 655 -35.21 9.12 19.60
N PHE A 656 -36.43 8.56 19.65
CA PHE A 656 -37.33 8.41 18.51
C PHE A 656 -38.55 9.33 18.60
N THR A 657 -39.19 9.43 19.77
CA THR A 657 -40.41 10.25 19.99
C THR A 657 -40.14 11.63 20.59
N TRP A 658 -38.94 11.86 21.11
CA TRP A 658 -38.53 13.06 21.87
C TRP A 658 -39.41 13.37 23.08
N LYS A 659 -40.13 12.38 23.61
CA LYS A 659 -40.91 12.48 24.85
C LYS A 659 -40.03 12.15 26.05
N GLU A 660 -40.36 12.74 27.20
CA GLU A 660 -39.67 12.40 28.46
C GLU A 660 -39.79 10.91 28.76
N THR A 661 -38.67 10.30 29.13
CA THR A 661 -38.53 8.87 29.41
C THR A 661 -37.50 8.64 30.53
N GLU A 662 -37.42 7.41 31.02
CA GLU A 662 -36.39 7.03 31.98
C GLU A 662 -35.01 7.00 31.32
N ARG A 663 -33.99 7.45 32.07
CA ARG A 663 -32.61 7.45 31.58
C ARG A 663 -32.02 6.04 31.60
N PRO A 664 -31.24 5.67 30.57
CA PRO A 664 -30.48 4.44 30.61
C PRO A 664 -29.47 4.49 31.77
N THR A 665 -29.25 3.34 32.39
CA THR A 665 -28.39 3.23 33.59
C THR A 665 -27.00 2.70 33.28
N SER A 666 -26.73 2.32 32.03
CA SER A 666 -25.45 1.78 31.59
C SER A 666 -25.13 2.15 30.14
N VAL A 667 -23.83 2.21 29.82
CA VAL A 667 -23.35 2.39 28.44
C VAL A 667 -23.86 1.29 27.52
N GLY A 668 -23.94 0.04 27.99
CA GLY A 668 -24.47 -1.07 27.19
C GLY A 668 -25.94 -0.89 26.81
N GLU A 669 -26.73 -0.19 27.61
CA GLU A 669 -28.11 0.17 27.27
C GLU A 669 -28.18 1.28 26.24
N VAL A 670 -27.36 2.32 26.39
CA VAL A 670 -27.22 3.40 25.40
C VAL A 670 -26.85 2.84 24.04
N LEU A 671 -25.87 1.93 23.98
CA LEU A 671 -25.44 1.31 22.72
C LEU A 671 -26.52 0.42 22.09
N ARG A 672 -27.35 -0.28 22.89
CA ARG A 672 -28.50 -1.04 22.36
C ARG A 672 -29.57 -0.14 21.77
N LEU A 673 -29.82 1.01 22.38
CA LEU A 673 -30.75 2.01 21.84
C LEU A 673 -30.19 2.64 20.56
N ASN A 674 -28.88 2.91 20.52
CA ASN A 674 -28.22 3.47 19.35
C ASN A 674 -28.27 2.54 18.12
N ASP A 675 -28.15 1.23 18.36
CA ASP A 675 -28.19 0.17 17.33
C ASP A 675 -29.58 0.00 16.67
N LEU A 676 -30.62 0.66 17.19
CA LEU A 676 -31.93 0.70 16.53
C LEU A 676 -31.92 1.59 15.27
N SER A 677 -31.02 2.58 15.22
CA SER A 677 -30.84 3.47 14.07
C SER A 677 -30.10 2.79 12.91
N TRP A 678 -30.22 3.33 11.69
CA TRP A 678 -29.52 2.81 10.51
C TRP A 678 -28.15 3.44 10.27
N ARG A 679 -27.64 4.22 11.24
CA ARG A 679 -26.38 4.97 11.12
C ARG A 679 -25.18 4.05 10.87
N ASP A 680 -25.09 2.94 11.59
CA ASP A 680 -24.03 1.93 11.42
C ASP A 680 -24.05 1.28 10.03
N ASN A 681 -25.25 1.03 9.47
CA ASN A 681 -25.39 0.47 8.12
C ASN A 681 -24.86 1.44 7.06
N ALA A 682 -25.27 2.70 7.14
CA ALA A 682 -24.81 3.76 6.24
C ALA A 682 -23.29 3.98 6.35
N ALA A 683 -22.74 4.00 7.56
CA ALA A 683 -21.30 4.10 7.79
C ALA A 683 -20.51 2.92 7.21
N ARG A 684 -21.04 1.68 7.29
CA ARG A 684 -20.41 0.51 6.66
C ARG A 684 -20.46 0.56 5.13
N CYS A 685 -21.56 1.03 4.55
CA CYS A 685 -21.67 1.27 3.10
C CYS A 685 -20.64 2.31 2.64
N PHE A 686 -20.54 3.42 3.37
CA PHE A 686 -19.50 4.42 3.16
C PHE A 686 -18.09 3.79 3.18
N LEU A 687 -17.74 3.05 4.24
CA LEU A 687 -16.41 2.46 4.39
C LEU A 687 -16.06 1.49 3.26
N ASN A 688 -17.04 0.69 2.81
CA ASN A 688 -16.83 -0.21 1.68
C ASN A 688 -16.51 0.55 0.39
N GLU A 689 -17.25 1.62 0.10
CA GLU A 689 -17.01 2.44 -1.09
C GLU A 689 -15.71 3.25 -0.98
N ALA A 690 -15.43 3.81 0.19
CA ALA A 690 -14.25 4.60 0.44
C ALA A 690 -12.96 3.78 0.31
N ARG A 691 -13.01 2.49 0.65
CA ARG A 691 -11.91 1.56 0.39
C ARG A 691 -11.55 1.51 -1.09
N HIS A 692 -12.54 1.43 -1.98
CA HIS A 692 -12.29 1.43 -3.43
C HIS A 692 -11.67 2.73 -3.92
N ASP A 693 -12.09 3.88 -3.37
CA ASP A 693 -11.47 5.17 -3.72
C ASP A 693 -10.02 5.27 -3.23
N LEU A 694 -9.74 4.79 -2.02
CA LEU A 694 -8.38 4.75 -1.46
C LEU A 694 -7.48 3.79 -2.25
N GLU A 695 -7.99 2.62 -2.66
CA GLU A 695 -7.31 1.66 -3.54
C GLU A 695 -7.00 2.27 -4.92
N ALA A 696 -7.91 3.11 -5.44
CA ALA A 696 -7.70 3.89 -6.65
C ALA A 696 -6.74 5.08 -6.48
N GLY A 697 -6.14 5.24 -5.29
CA GLY A 697 -5.19 6.31 -4.97
C GLY A 697 -5.83 7.67 -4.72
N ARG A 698 -7.16 7.74 -4.57
CA ARG A 698 -7.88 8.99 -4.25
C ARG A 698 -7.75 9.30 -2.76
N MET A 699 -7.75 10.59 -2.44
CA MET A 699 -8.01 11.05 -1.08
C MET A 699 -9.52 11.01 -0.81
N VAL A 700 -9.91 10.75 0.43
CA VAL A 700 -11.33 10.67 0.83
C VAL A 700 -11.62 11.72 1.90
N ILE A 701 -12.70 12.48 1.66
CA ILE A 701 -13.35 13.35 2.64
C ILE A 701 -14.76 12.81 2.90
N PHE A 702 -15.17 12.72 4.16
CA PHE A 702 -16.53 12.36 4.55
C PHE A 702 -17.11 13.41 5.49
N GLY A 703 -17.93 14.29 4.92
CA GLY A 703 -18.68 15.30 5.65
C GLY A 703 -20.11 14.84 5.91
N GLY A 704 -20.71 15.21 7.03
CA GLY A 704 -22.13 14.95 7.24
C GLY A 704 -22.64 15.33 8.62
N ASP A 705 -23.95 15.37 8.76
CA ASP A 705 -24.64 15.31 10.04
C ASP A 705 -24.88 13.83 10.35
N PHE A 706 -24.23 13.35 11.40
CA PHE A 706 -24.25 11.94 11.73
C PHE A 706 -25.34 11.57 12.72
N ASN A 707 -26.05 12.54 13.30
CA ASN A 707 -27.06 12.29 14.34
C ASN A 707 -26.56 11.37 15.49
N GLU A 708 -25.25 11.35 15.69
CA GLU A 708 -24.55 10.59 16.72
C GLU A 708 -23.33 11.40 17.18
N PRO A 709 -23.07 11.56 18.50
CA PRO A 709 -21.86 12.21 18.98
C PRO A 709 -20.59 11.39 18.69
N SER A 710 -19.42 12.00 18.90
CA SER A 710 -18.14 11.28 18.80
C SER A 710 -17.74 10.63 20.11
N HIS A 711 -17.18 9.42 20.05
CA HIS A 711 -16.51 8.79 21.20
C HIS A 711 -15.32 9.63 21.71
N LEU A 712 -14.78 10.53 20.88
CA LEU A 712 -13.73 11.48 21.27
C LEU A 712 -14.26 12.69 22.04
N ASP A 713 -15.58 12.88 22.10
CA ASP A 713 -16.24 13.99 22.79
C ASP A 713 -16.92 13.53 24.09
N TRP A 714 -17.30 12.26 24.16
CA TRP A 714 -17.84 11.59 25.34
C TRP A 714 -16.75 10.84 26.08
N THR A 715 -15.88 11.60 26.75
CA THR A 715 -14.69 11.11 27.45
C THR A 715 -14.86 11.23 28.97
N GLU A 716 -13.93 10.69 29.74
CA GLU A 716 -13.92 10.88 31.19
C GLU A 716 -13.93 12.37 31.59
N ALA A 717 -13.32 13.24 30.79
CA ALA A 717 -13.25 14.68 31.06
C ALA A 717 -14.61 15.39 30.92
N THR A 718 -15.48 14.88 30.05
CA THR A 718 -16.80 15.45 29.75
C THR A 718 -17.96 14.68 30.36
N ALA A 719 -17.70 13.52 30.96
CA ALA A 719 -18.73 12.61 31.48
C ALA A 719 -19.79 13.27 32.37
N TYR A 720 -19.47 14.32 33.12
CA TYR A 720 -20.41 15.05 33.99
C TYR A 720 -20.78 16.46 33.50
N LEU A 721 -20.39 16.80 32.28
CA LEU A 721 -20.77 18.03 31.60
C LEU A 721 -21.95 17.74 30.65
N TYR A 722 -22.64 18.80 30.22
CA TYR A 722 -23.62 18.75 29.11
C TYR A 722 -24.71 17.68 29.25
N ASP A 723 -25.10 17.38 30.50
CA ASP A 723 -26.05 16.31 30.85
C ASP A 723 -25.65 14.90 30.34
N HIS A 724 -24.34 14.60 30.28
CA HIS A 724 -23.82 13.25 29.99
C HIS A 724 -24.00 12.25 31.15
N HIS A 725 -24.27 12.75 32.35
CA HIS A 725 -24.65 11.96 33.55
C HIS A 725 -23.68 10.81 33.94
N GLY A 726 -22.40 11.06 33.80
CA GLY A 726 -21.31 10.14 34.14
C GLY A 726 -20.97 9.13 33.04
N MET A 727 -21.60 9.21 31.86
CA MET A 727 -21.43 8.25 30.80
C MET A 727 -20.23 8.58 29.89
N VAL A 728 -19.42 7.56 29.60
CA VAL A 728 -18.36 7.57 28.58
C VAL A 728 -18.77 6.55 27.53
N VAL A 729 -19.28 7.03 26.39
CA VAL A 729 -19.94 6.17 25.40
C VAL A 729 -19.06 6.02 24.17
N PRO A 730 -18.66 4.79 23.79
CA PRO A 730 -17.91 4.53 22.57
C PRO A 730 -18.88 4.50 21.38
N TRP A 731 -19.40 5.67 21.02
CA TRP A 731 -20.33 5.87 19.89
C TRP A 731 -19.88 5.13 18.63
N THR A 732 -20.79 4.39 18.00
CA THR A 732 -20.44 3.28 17.11
C THR A 732 -19.91 3.76 15.78
N VAL A 733 -20.49 4.81 15.19
CA VAL A 733 -20.04 5.36 13.90
C VAL A 733 -18.64 5.94 14.03
N SER A 734 -18.42 6.83 15.00
CA SER A 734 -17.11 7.46 15.19
C SER A 734 -16.01 6.45 15.52
N THR A 735 -16.32 5.44 16.34
CA THR A 735 -15.38 4.34 16.64
C THR A 735 -15.10 3.47 15.42
N LEU A 736 -16.13 3.20 14.60
CA LEU A 736 -16.01 2.41 13.37
C LEU A 736 -15.13 3.13 12.34
N LEU A 737 -15.30 4.44 12.18
CA LEU A 737 -14.48 5.26 11.27
C LEU A 737 -13.01 5.29 11.71
N GLU A 738 -12.73 5.54 12.99
CA GLU A 738 -11.35 5.56 13.52
C GLU A 738 -10.64 4.22 13.30
N ARG A 739 -11.32 3.11 13.61
CA ARG A 739 -10.77 1.74 13.41
C ARG A 739 -10.41 1.44 11.95
N ASN A 740 -11.08 2.10 11.01
CA ASN A 740 -10.84 1.96 9.58
C ASN A 740 -9.88 3.02 9.01
N GLY A 741 -9.25 3.84 9.86
CA GLY A 741 -8.18 4.75 9.48
C GLY A 741 -8.63 6.17 9.13
N PHE A 742 -9.91 6.49 9.32
CA PHE A 742 -10.42 7.86 9.15
C PHE A 742 -10.06 8.72 10.36
N THR A 743 -9.60 9.94 10.08
CA THR A 743 -9.28 10.93 11.11
C THR A 743 -10.44 11.91 11.26
N ASP A 744 -10.93 12.11 12.49
CA ASP A 744 -11.83 13.22 12.83
C ASP A 744 -11.08 14.54 12.64
N GLY A 745 -11.47 15.29 11.61
CA GLY A 745 -10.75 16.49 11.20
C GLY A 745 -10.74 17.59 12.26
N TYR A 746 -11.86 17.81 12.95
CA TYR A 746 -11.98 18.84 13.96
C TYR A 746 -11.15 18.49 15.19
N ARG A 747 -11.34 17.27 15.71
CA ARG A 747 -10.61 16.80 16.90
C ARG A 747 -9.11 16.62 16.63
N LYS A 748 -8.71 16.42 15.38
CA LYS A 748 -7.29 16.45 14.97
C LYS A 748 -6.66 17.83 15.13
N VAL A 749 -7.39 18.90 14.81
CA VAL A 749 -6.90 20.28 14.94
C VAL A 749 -7.02 20.74 16.40
N TYR A 750 -8.11 20.41 17.08
CA TYR A 750 -8.37 20.77 18.48
C TYR A 750 -8.60 19.52 19.34
N PRO A 751 -7.54 18.86 19.83
CA PRO A 751 -7.66 17.63 20.61
C PRO A 751 -8.24 17.82 22.02
N ASP A 752 -8.19 19.03 22.57
CA ASP A 752 -8.73 19.32 23.91
C ASP A 752 -10.25 19.58 23.86
N VAL A 753 -11.02 18.58 24.29
CA VAL A 753 -12.49 18.61 24.34
C VAL A 753 -13.07 19.64 25.31
N LEU A 754 -12.34 20.04 26.34
CA LEU A 754 -12.86 21.01 27.33
C LEU A 754 -12.77 22.44 26.81
N SER A 755 -11.63 22.78 26.20
CA SER A 755 -11.43 24.11 25.60
C SER A 755 -12.15 24.25 24.26
N TYR A 756 -12.20 23.16 23.49
CA TYR A 756 -12.77 23.10 22.14
C TYR A 756 -13.83 21.98 22.03
N PRO A 757 -15.01 22.15 22.66
CA PRO A 757 -16.08 21.18 22.59
C PRO A 757 -16.67 21.04 21.18
N GLY A 758 -16.58 22.09 20.35
CA GLY A 758 -16.96 22.02 18.94
C GLY A 758 -18.47 21.86 18.71
N PHE A 759 -19.33 22.41 19.57
CA PHE A 759 -20.78 22.21 19.49
C PHE A 759 -21.38 22.72 18.18
N THR A 760 -21.96 21.79 17.42
CA THR A 760 -22.65 22.07 16.15
C THR A 760 -24.16 22.12 16.32
N TYR A 761 -24.71 21.44 17.33
CA TYR A 761 -26.14 21.40 17.63
C TYR A 761 -26.40 21.54 19.13
N PRO A 762 -27.53 22.12 19.58
CA PRO A 762 -28.40 23.02 18.85
C PRO A 762 -27.81 24.43 18.77
N CYS A 763 -27.89 25.04 17.59
CA CYS A 763 -27.51 26.42 17.33
C CYS A 763 -28.71 27.34 17.57
N HIS A 764 -28.52 28.42 18.31
CA HIS A 764 -29.59 29.38 18.51
C HIS A 764 -29.77 30.24 17.25
N ASN A 765 -31.01 30.30 16.77
CA ASN A 765 -31.42 31.10 15.63
C ASN A 765 -32.51 32.10 16.04
N PRO A 766 -32.24 33.42 16.09
CA PRO A 766 -33.21 34.41 16.52
C PRO A 766 -34.39 34.59 15.56
N ALA A 767 -34.31 34.06 14.34
CA ALA A 767 -35.39 34.10 13.36
C ALA A 767 -36.38 32.93 13.47
N ALA A 768 -36.14 31.98 14.40
CA ALA A 768 -37.02 30.85 14.67
C ALA A 768 -37.52 30.88 16.13
N ASP A 769 -38.69 30.28 16.33
CA ASP A 769 -39.18 30.00 17.68
C ASP A 769 -38.23 28.99 18.35
N ILE A 770 -37.70 29.34 19.52
CA ILE A 770 -36.73 28.53 20.24
C ILE A 770 -37.26 27.14 20.59
N THR A 771 -38.59 26.97 20.70
CA THR A 771 -39.20 25.66 20.98
C THR A 771 -39.12 24.71 19.79
N LYS A 772 -38.77 25.19 18.59
CA LYS A 772 -38.57 24.38 17.37
C LYS A 772 -37.11 23.99 17.16
N LEU A 773 -36.20 24.50 17.98
CA LEU A 773 -34.75 24.35 17.86
C LEU A 773 -34.17 23.41 18.94
N THR A 774 -35.02 22.65 19.61
CA THR A 774 -34.70 21.84 20.80
C THR A 774 -35.64 20.65 20.84
N TRP A 775 -35.09 19.45 21.06
CA TRP A 775 -35.87 18.21 21.14
C TRP A 775 -36.04 17.74 22.60
N ALA A 776 -35.13 18.15 23.48
CA ALA A 776 -35.10 17.86 24.90
C ALA A 776 -35.07 19.18 25.72
N PRO A 777 -36.21 19.88 25.82
CA PRO A 777 -36.27 21.26 26.33
C PRO A 777 -35.79 21.47 27.76
N LYS A 778 -35.68 20.41 28.57
CA LYS A 778 -35.17 20.48 29.95
C LYS A 778 -33.68 20.14 30.06
N ALA A 779 -33.01 19.73 29.00
CA ALA A 779 -31.62 19.25 29.00
C ALA A 779 -30.65 20.24 28.34
N ASP A 780 -29.36 20.07 28.63
CA ASP A 780 -28.27 20.61 27.83
C ASP A 780 -27.99 19.68 26.64
N GLU A 781 -28.56 19.98 25.48
CA GLU A 781 -28.48 19.15 24.27
C GLU A 781 -27.25 19.42 23.42
N ARG A 782 -26.35 20.27 23.89
CA ARG A 782 -25.18 20.66 23.11
C ARG A 782 -24.32 19.45 22.79
N GLU A 783 -24.13 19.21 21.50
CA GLU A 783 -23.32 18.13 20.95
C GLU A 783 -22.62 18.57 19.67
N ARG A 784 -21.56 17.86 19.33
CA ARG A 784 -20.96 17.89 18.01
C ARG A 784 -21.46 16.66 17.25
N ILE A 785 -22.33 16.90 16.28
CA ILE A 785 -22.92 15.85 15.42
C ILE A 785 -22.67 16.09 13.93
N ASP A 786 -22.17 17.27 13.57
CA ASP A 786 -21.69 17.58 12.22
C ASP A 786 -20.17 17.36 12.16
N PHE A 787 -19.73 16.56 11.19
CA PHE A 787 -18.34 16.14 11.09
C PHE A 787 -17.75 16.34 9.70
N ILE A 788 -16.42 16.45 9.66
CA ILE A 788 -15.63 16.19 8.45
C ILE A 788 -14.52 15.21 8.85
N TYR A 789 -14.65 13.96 8.42
CA TYR A 789 -13.61 12.94 8.50
C TYR A 789 -12.78 12.93 7.23
N TYR A 790 -11.50 12.52 7.34
CA TYR A 790 -10.64 12.39 6.16
C TYR A 790 -9.68 11.21 6.26
N GLN A 791 -9.30 10.69 5.09
CA GLN A 791 -8.24 9.70 4.93
C GLN A 791 -7.57 9.89 3.57
N GLY A 792 -6.25 9.76 3.51
CA GLY A 792 -5.52 9.91 2.25
C GLY A 792 -4.05 10.20 2.44
N ASP A 793 -3.28 9.86 1.41
CA ASP A 793 -1.83 10.05 1.43
C ASP A 793 -1.47 11.52 1.36
N ASN A 794 -0.67 12.00 2.33
CA ASN A 794 -0.22 13.39 2.39
C ASN A 794 -1.33 14.44 2.54
N LEU A 795 -2.55 14.03 2.91
CA LEU A 795 -3.65 14.93 3.24
C LEU A 795 -3.60 15.28 4.73
N PHE A 796 -3.65 16.57 5.05
CA PHE A 796 -3.62 17.06 6.42
C PHE A 796 -4.69 18.12 6.62
N ALA A 797 -5.50 17.98 7.67
CA ALA A 797 -6.26 19.10 8.22
C ALA A 797 -5.29 20.12 8.83
N ILE A 798 -5.37 21.38 8.40
CA ILE A 798 -4.47 22.46 8.85
C ILE A 798 -5.20 23.63 9.51
N ASP A 799 -6.52 23.73 9.32
CA ASP A 799 -7.38 24.70 10.02
C ASP A 799 -8.80 24.11 10.12
N ALA A 800 -9.51 24.45 11.18
CA ALA A 800 -10.90 24.06 11.39
C ALA A 800 -11.62 25.17 12.18
N LYS A 801 -12.87 25.46 11.81
CA LYS A 801 -13.71 26.49 12.44
C LYS A 801 -15.17 26.04 12.46
N LEU A 802 -15.87 26.36 13.54
CA LEU A 802 -17.33 26.33 13.53
C LEU A 802 -17.85 27.45 12.62
N PHE A 803 -18.98 27.23 11.98
CA PHE A 803 -19.62 28.20 11.10
C PHE A 803 -21.07 28.38 11.54
N GLY A 804 -21.39 29.49 12.20
CA GLY A 804 -22.72 29.72 12.76
C GLY A 804 -22.78 30.85 13.76
N THR A 805 -23.92 30.98 14.45
CA THR A 805 -24.09 32.02 15.47
C THR A 805 -23.21 31.74 16.70
N GLY A 806 -22.82 32.78 17.43
CA GLY A 806 -22.02 32.65 18.67
C GLY A 806 -22.83 32.19 19.88
N SER A 807 -23.92 31.46 19.68
CA SER A 807 -24.82 31.01 20.74
C SER A 807 -25.44 29.68 20.40
N SER A 808 -25.57 28.84 21.42
CA SER A 808 -26.29 27.57 21.39
C SER A 808 -27.56 27.62 22.25
N ILE A 809 -28.33 26.54 22.24
CA ILE A 809 -29.49 26.39 23.10
C ILE A 809 -29.17 25.44 24.24
N VAL A 810 -29.51 25.84 25.47
CA VAL A 810 -29.38 25.03 26.68
C VAL A 810 -30.69 25.16 27.44
N ARG A 811 -31.39 24.04 27.67
CA ARG A 811 -32.67 24.00 28.39
C ARG A 811 -33.69 25.01 27.85
N SER A 812 -33.85 25.00 26.52
CA SER A 812 -34.68 25.94 25.75
C SER A 812 -34.37 27.42 25.98
N LYS A 813 -33.12 27.77 26.27
CA LYS A 813 -32.66 29.16 26.38
C LYS A 813 -31.43 29.38 25.51
N ALA A 814 -31.38 30.54 24.86
CA ALA A 814 -30.19 30.99 24.15
C ALA A 814 -29.06 31.24 25.15
N VAL A 815 -27.91 30.61 24.92
CA VAL A 815 -26.71 30.75 25.74
C VAL A 815 -25.54 31.06 24.81
N GLY A 816 -24.84 32.17 25.07
CA GLY A 816 -23.62 32.51 24.33
C GLY A 816 -22.53 31.47 24.54
N ASP A 817 -21.84 31.09 23.46
CA ASP A 817 -20.76 30.12 23.51
C ASP A 817 -19.54 30.73 24.20
N ARG A 818 -19.01 30.04 25.22
CA ARG A 818 -17.87 30.50 26.03
C ARG A 818 -16.60 29.69 25.81
N SER A 819 -16.62 28.75 24.87
CA SER A 819 -15.47 27.94 24.50
C SER A 819 -14.43 28.74 23.72
N ALA A 820 -13.25 28.14 23.52
CA ALA A 820 -12.21 28.69 22.67
C ALA A 820 -12.40 28.35 21.18
N ASP A 821 -13.50 27.69 20.81
CA ASP A 821 -13.82 27.25 19.45
C ASP A 821 -13.72 28.43 18.46
N PRO A 822 -12.83 28.34 17.45
CA PRO A 822 -12.79 29.36 16.42
C PRO A 822 -14.07 29.31 15.60
N ILE A 823 -14.74 30.46 15.50
CA ILE A 823 -16.05 30.56 14.84
C ILE A 823 -16.02 31.59 13.71
N ILE A 824 -16.64 31.22 12.59
CA ILE A 824 -16.98 32.09 11.49
C ILE A 824 -18.44 32.51 11.69
N LEU A 825 -18.66 33.76 12.08
CA LEU A 825 -20.01 34.29 12.24
C LEU A 825 -20.69 34.49 10.87
N PRO A 826 -22.03 34.34 10.79
CA PRO A 826 -22.77 34.66 9.59
C PRO A 826 -22.73 36.15 9.28
N SER A 827 -22.82 36.47 7.99
CA SER A 827 -22.84 37.85 7.49
C SER A 827 -24.24 38.47 7.49
N GLY A 828 -25.29 37.64 7.61
CA GLY A 828 -26.68 38.04 7.62
C GLY A 828 -27.57 37.03 8.33
N THR A 829 -28.77 36.80 7.81
CA THR A 829 -29.73 35.81 8.35
C THR A 829 -29.09 34.43 8.46
N TRP A 830 -29.22 33.79 9.63
CA TRP A 830 -28.82 32.39 9.81
C TRP A 830 -29.95 31.47 9.34
N PRO A 831 -29.72 30.50 8.44
CA PRO A 831 -30.81 29.76 7.80
C PRO A 831 -31.21 28.46 8.51
N THR A 832 -30.49 28.04 9.55
CA THR A 832 -30.58 26.68 10.12
C THR A 832 -30.53 26.69 11.65
N ASP A 833 -30.81 25.55 12.27
CA ASP A 833 -30.67 25.23 13.69
C ASP A 833 -29.33 24.53 14.02
N HIS A 834 -28.45 24.33 13.04
CA HIS A 834 -27.07 23.85 13.24
C HIS A 834 -26.02 24.96 13.10
N LYS A 835 -24.81 24.70 13.59
CA LYS A 835 -23.57 25.32 13.11
C LYS A 835 -22.91 24.34 12.14
N GLY A 836 -22.37 24.83 11.03
CA GLY A 836 -21.54 24.03 10.14
C GLY A 836 -20.10 23.87 10.65
N VAL A 837 -19.34 23.02 9.96
CA VAL A 837 -17.90 22.84 10.17
C VAL A 837 -17.18 23.22 8.90
N TRP A 838 -16.33 24.25 8.98
CA TRP A 838 -15.44 24.66 7.89
C TRP A 838 -14.03 24.15 8.18
N MET A 839 -13.40 23.52 7.20
CA MET A 839 -12.05 23.00 7.32
C MET A 839 -11.18 23.37 6.14
N LYS A 840 -9.90 23.59 6.43
CA LYS A 840 -8.85 23.74 5.42
C LYS A 840 -7.93 22.53 5.46
N PHE A 841 -7.68 22.00 4.28
CA PHE A 841 -6.79 20.88 4.06
C PHE A 841 -5.58 21.30 3.24
N ARG A 842 -4.46 20.62 3.52
CA ARG A 842 -3.23 20.70 2.74
C ARG A 842 -2.87 19.34 2.22
N ILE A 843 -2.62 19.27 0.92
CA ILE A 843 -2.01 18.15 0.23
C ILE A 843 -0.54 18.48 0.11
N LYS A 844 0.29 17.77 0.88
CA LYS A 844 1.74 17.88 0.69
C LYS A 844 2.11 17.20 -0.62
N ASN A 845 2.58 18.00 -1.57
CA ASN A 845 3.22 17.46 -2.75
C ASN A 845 4.50 16.80 -2.27
N LYS A 846 4.62 15.49 -2.53
CA LYS A 846 5.88 14.77 -2.31
C LYS A 846 6.88 15.27 -3.35
#